data_AF-A0A2V2DLH7-F1
#
_entry.id   AF-A0A2V2DLH7-F1
#
_cell.length_a   1.000
_cell.length_b   1.000
_cell.length_c   1.000
_cell.angle_alpha   90.00
_cell.angle_beta   90.00
_cell.angle_gamma   90.00
#
_symmetry.space_group_name_H-M   'P 1'
#
loop_
_entity.id
_entity.type
_entity.pdbx_description
1 polymer ?
#
loop_
_entity_poly.entity_id
_entity_poly.type
_entity_poly.pdbx_seq_one_letter_code
_entity_poly.pdbx_strand_id
1 'polypeptide(L)'
;MGYTKLERSGSGALEGRSALAAAALEFIREDCEELRFDEKKTKAEETEGFMGTGLRQHEIPYDMQMDVDRLCLEKALERFLHSGNREDAFDVYFCYLEMFVGDYEKTSQMIELLSEFEANGSRLLLKHRDHYSHAVYVFALGLALYRHNSNYRSAYRRQYGLTDERAAACHYLQYWGLTALFHDIGYPFELPFEQVASYFEVSGGRRAEHPFVTYRKMQSLVELSPQVRSELEELFPGRIFSSSDELFACALARKLSGVYPIAEGELLAALREIPTQPDKFNYFMDHAYFSATLLLNKLFCGLGCAVGAEEVDALTAILIHNSLYKFTIAHYREEGNIPFRMELHPLAYMLMLCDELQCWDRVAYGRNSKLELHPMDCRFRMEENSLRAVYLFDRREEGRIRAYQDAYSRWQAGESGQKPRLKAYSDLYERDADGVSAFQRNIARIVDLSPMGLEVEAELCIPVHSGRDEFLSRCSFLSLYRFAMVLNGRWETDGWQQARAAGREEQFLSDPDNLEKFSRAFKQLSLEYKLYNISQAKAFARYLDAVGCFYTDQEVDLEMVDRFSGEELEIIGRMEHQRWLQEHYDMGWEYGTPERARRELVRLHPNMIPGFDPSGKSVTPEQAEANYLRLDQGERDKDTAPMECMLAMLRMFDGLRIYRLQS
;
A
#
# COMPACT_ATOMS: atom_id res chain seq x y z
N MET A 1 -10.12 30.85 11.66
CA MET A 1 -11.15 30.00 11.02
C MET A 1 -10.43 28.71 10.70
N GLY A 2 -10.81 27.60 11.34
CA GLY A 2 -10.14 26.31 11.12
C GLY A 2 -10.23 25.95 9.64
N TYR A 3 -9.12 25.49 9.06
CA TYR A 3 -9.06 25.05 7.67
C TYR A 3 -9.76 23.70 7.47
N THR A 4 -10.86 23.42 8.19
CA THR A 4 -11.68 22.21 8.07
C THR A 4 -12.51 22.21 6.79
N LYS A 5 -11.85 22.29 5.62
CA LYS A 5 -12.50 22.11 4.32
C LYS A 5 -12.97 20.66 4.11
N LEU A 6 -12.50 19.74 4.95
CA LEU A 6 -12.92 18.34 5.00
C LEU A 6 -14.31 18.12 5.57
N GLU A 7 -14.89 19.09 6.29
CA GLU A 7 -16.29 18.99 6.73
C GLU A 7 -17.27 18.94 5.54
N ARG A 8 -16.84 19.37 4.34
CA ARG A 8 -17.70 19.46 3.14
C ARG A 8 -17.56 18.32 2.15
N SER A 9 -16.49 17.52 2.21
CA SER A 9 -16.40 16.28 1.42
C SER A 9 -17.25 15.19 2.09
N GLY A 10 -18.55 15.45 2.16
CA GLY A 10 -19.64 14.53 2.49
C GLY A 10 -19.42 13.58 3.67
N SER A 11 -20.28 13.73 4.69
CA SER A 11 -20.88 12.60 5.41
C SER A 11 -21.73 11.71 4.47
N GLY A 12 -21.24 11.47 3.26
CA GLY A 12 -21.89 10.72 2.20
C GLY A 12 -22.00 9.28 2.63
N ALA A 13 -23.25 8.86 2.78
CA ALA A 13 -23.73 7.54 3.18
C ALA A 13 -22.64 6.46 3.19
N LEU A 14 -22.25 6.06 4.40
CA LEU A 14 -21.61 4.78 4.72
C LEU A 14 -22.46 3.56 4.29
N GLU A 15 -23.62 3.80 3.66
CA GLU A 15 -24.53 2.78 3.15
C GLU A 15 -23.85 1.96 2.04
N GLY A 16 -23.47 0.74 2.39
CA GLY A 16 -22.92 -0.25 1.46
C GLY A 16 -21.41 -0.46 1.54
N ARG A 17 -20.67 0.28 2.38
CA ARG A 17 -19.24 0.02 2.60
C ARG A 17 -19.02 -1.14 3.56
N SER A 18 -17.93 -1.88 3.38
CA SER A 18 -17.50 -2.84 4.40
C SER A 18 -17.19 -2.08 5.69
N ALA A 19 -17.47 -2.68 6.85
CA ALA A 19 -17.21 -2.04 8.15
C ALA A 19 -15.72 -1.66 8.31
N LEU A 20 -14.82 -2.44 7.69
CA LEU A 20 -13.39 -2.14 7.62
C LEU A 20 -13.13 -0.81 6.91
N ALA A 21 -13.70 -0.62 5.70
CA ALA A 21 -13.52 0.59 4.93
C ALA A 21 -14.10 1.82 5.64
N ALA A 22 -15.28 1.68 6.23
CA ALA A 22 -15.86 2.73 7.07
C ALA A 22 -14.90 3.17 8.19
N ALA A 23 -14.48 2.23 9.04
CA ALA A 23 -13.65 2.52 10.21
C ALA A 23 -12.26 3.08 9.85
N ALA A 24 -11.61 2.53 8.83
CA ALA A 24 -10.29 3.01 8.40
C ALA A 24 -10.33 4.43 7.81
N LEU A 25 -11.37 4.74 7.02
CA LEU A 25 -11.52 6.08 6.42
C LEU A 25 -11.94 7.11 7.47
N GLU A 26 -12.84 6.76 8.40
CA GLU A 26 -13.20 7.62 9.52
C GLU A 26 -11.99 7.92 10.43
N PHE A 27 -11.10 6.96 10.65
CA PHE A 27 -9.87 7.20 11.40
C PHE A 27 -9.01 8.30 10.76
N ILE A 28 -8.81 8.26 9.43
CA ILE A 28 -8.05 9.30 8.72
C ILE A 28 -8.80 10.64 8.75
N ARG A 29 -10.13 10.60 8.58
CA ARG A 29 -10.97 11.80 8.43
C ARG A 29 -11.24 12.53 9.73
N GLU A 30 -11.50 11.81 10.81
CA GLU A 30 -11.99 12.38 12.08
C GLU A 30 -10.93 12.32 13.17
N ASP A 31 -10.23 11.19 13.31
CA ASP A 31 -9.28 11.02 14.42
C ASP A 31 -7.94 11.70 14.12
N CYS A 32 -7.56 11.79 12.84
CA CYS A 32 -6.32 12.42 12.38
C CYS A 32 -6.50 13.87 11.91
N GLU A 33 -7.47 14.61 12.45
CA GLU A 33 -7.52 16.07 12.24
C GLU A 33 -6.20 16.73 12.67
N GLU A 34 -5.83 17.83 12.00
CA GLU A 34 -4.60 18.59 12.30
C GLU A 34 -3.29 17.79 12.08
N LEU A 35 -3.36 16.68 11.34
CA LEU A 35 -2.18 15.91 10.93
C LEU A 35 -1.14 16.80 10.25
N ARG A 36 0.06 16.85 10.81
CA ARG A 36 1.23 17.63 10.32
C ARG A 36 1.03 19.15 10.33
N PHE A 37 0.04 19.67 11.05
CA PHE A 37 -0.08 21.12 11.29
C PHE A 37 1.13 21.64 12.06
N ASP A 38 1.49 22.89 11.80
CA ASP A 38 2.66 23.52 12.43
C ASP A 38 2.32 24.94 12.87
N GLU A 39 2.04 25.12 14.17
CA GLU A 39 1.70 26.42 14.74
C GLU A 39 2.73 27.51 14.44
N LYS A 40 4.02 27.15 14.29
CA LYS A 40 5.06 28.14 13.99
C LYS A 40 4.90 28.66 12.57
N LYS A 41 4.60 27.77 11.61
CA LYS A 41 4.30 28.16 10.23
C LYS A 41 3.00 28.96 10.18
N THR A 42 1.93 28.52 10.84
CA THR A 42 0.66 29.26 10.89
C THR A 42 0.87 30.69 11.39
N LYS A 43 1.67 30.87 12.45
CA LYS A 43 2.00 32.21 12.97
C LYS A 43 2.88 33.02 12.01
N ALA A 44 3.84 32.39 11.33
CA ALA A 44 4.70 33.07 10.37
C ALA A 44 3.94 33.53 9.11
N GLU A 45 2.94 32.76 8.67
CA GLU A 45 2.09 33.10 7.52
C GLU A 45 1.31 34.42 7.72
N GLU A 46 1.04 34.83 8.96
CA GLU A 46 0.40 36.13 9.27
C GLU A 46 1.24 37.33 8.80
N THR A 47 2.57 37.18 8.73
CA THR A 47 3.50 38.25 8.36
C THR A 47 4.25 38.00 7.05
N GLU A 48 4.49 36.75 6.69
CA GLU A 48 5.35 36.36 5.55
C GLU A 48 4.54 35.95 4.31
N GLY A 49 3.21 35.83 4.43
CA GLY A 49 2.35 35.30 3.38
C GLY A 49 2.28 33.77 3.41
N PHE A 50 1.53 33.20 2.47
CA PHE A 50 1.28 31.76 2.43
C PHE A 50 2.56 30.94 2.24
N MET A 51 2.66 29.82 2.95
CA MET A 51 3.77 28.87 2.91
C MET A 51 3.37 27.53 2.30
N GLY A 52 2.07 27.24 2.20
CA GLY A 52 1.56 26.04 1.57
C GLY A 52 1.62 26.07 0.05
N THR A 53 1.61 24.88 -0.52
CA THR A 53 1.74 24.62 -1.96
C THR A 53 0.42 24.10 -2.51
N GLY A 54 -0.07 24.71 -3.59
CA GLY A 54 -1.17 24.20 -4.42
C GLY A 54 -0.63 23.75 -5.78
N LEU A 55 -1.12 24.38 -6.85
CA LEU A 55 -0.51 24.24 -8.17
C LEU A 55 0.88 24.91 -8.21
N ARG A 56 1.07 25.95 -7.39
CA ARG A 56 2.34 26.65 -7.19
C ARG A 56 2.69 26.74 -5.71
N GLN A 57 3.97 26.94 -5.43
CA GLN A 57 4.45 27.22 -4.07
C GLN A 57 3.90 28.56 -3.57
N HIS A 58 3.67 28.66 -2.26
CA HIS A 58 3.20 29.87 -1.59
C HIS A 58 1.81 30.36 -2.08
N GLU A 59 0.95 29.43 -2.49
CA GLU A 59 -0.36 29.74 -3.10
C GLU A 59 -1.53 29.54 -2.13
N ILE A 60 -1.39 28.64 -1.16
CA ILE A 60 -2.40 28.33 -0.15
C ILE A 60 -1.77 28.27 1.25
N PRO A 61 -2.55 28.41 2.34
CA PRO A 61 -2.06 28.22 3.69
C PRO A 61 -1.44 26.83 3.90
N TYR A 62 -0.41 26.74 4.74
CA TYR A 62 0.30 25.49 5.03
C TYR A 62 -0.64 24.43 5.61
N ASP A 63 -1.44 24.79 6.61
CA ASP A 63 -2.38 23.85 7.24
C ASP A 63 -3.48 23.41 6.26
N MET A 64 -3.86 24.26 5.30
CA MET A 64 -4.76 23.86 4.21
C MET A 64 -4.11 22.81 3.30
N GLN A 65 -2.81 22.94 2.98
CA GLN A 65 -2.10 21.91 2.23
C GLN A 65 -2.08 20.59 3.02
N MET A 66 -1.83 20.63 4.33
CA MET A 66 -1.77 19.41 5.15
C MET A 66 -3.12 18.68 5.22
N ASP A 67 -4.24 19.41 5.31
CA ASP A 67 -5.58 18.81 5.21
C ASP A 67 -5.87 18.22 3.82
N VAL A 68 -5.40 18.87 2.75
CA VAL A 68 -5.50 18.32 1.39
C VAL A 68 -4.65 17.05 1.25
N ASP A 69 -3.43 17.02 1.77
CA ASP A 69 -2.57 15.83 1.77
C ASP A 69 -3.25 14.66 2.51
N ARG A 70 -3.92 14.94 3.64
CA ARG A 70 -4.70 13.95 4.38
C ARG A 70 -5.88 13.41 3.58
N LEU A 71 -6.61 14.29 2.88
CA LEU A 71 -7.70 13.89 1.98
C LEU A 71 -7.19 13.00 0.83
N CYS A 72 -6.04 13.33 0.26
CA CYS A 72 -5.39 12.52 -0.76
C CYS A 72 -5.17 11.07 -0.27
N LEU A 73 -4.65 10.90 0.94
CA LEU A 73 -4.45 9.58 1.55
C LEU A 73 -5.77 8.84 1.80
N GLU A 74 -6.78 9.54 2.32
CA GLU A 74 -8.13 8.99 2.52
C GLU A 74 -8.73 8.48 1.20
N LYS A 75 -8.66 9.29 0.14
CA LYS A 75 -9.19 8.95 -1.19
C LYS A 75 -8.41 7.83 -1.86
N ALA A 76 -7.09 7.79 -1.71
CA ALA A 76 -6.26 6.68 -2.18
C ALA A 76 -6.66 5.37 -1.50
N LEU A 77 -6.85 5.38 -0.17
CA LEU A 77 -7.26 4.20 0.58
C LEU A 77 -8.69 3.77 0.23
N GLU A 78 -9.60 4.72 0.04
CA GLU A 78 -10.98 4.48 -0.39
C GLU A 78 -11.04 3.74 -1.73
N ARG A 79 -10.28 4.20 -2.74
CA ARG A 79 -10.19 3.53 -4.04
C ARG A 79 -9.63 2.13 -3.90
N PHE A 80 -8.55 1.95 -3.15
CA PHE A 80 -7.95 0.65 -2.93
C PHE A 80 -8.90 -0.34 -2.25
N LEU A 81 -9.59 0.06 -1.18
CA LEU A 81 -10.52 -0.82 -0.47
C LEU A 81 -11.77 -1.17 -1.29
N HIS A 82 -12.05 -0.42 -2.36
CA HIS A 82 -13.08 -0.76 -3.32
C HIS A 82 -12.59 -1.75 -4.40
N SER A 83 -11.38 -1.57 -4.93
CA SER A 83 -10.87 -2.36 -6.05
C SER A 83 -10.11 -3.63 -5.63
N GLY A 84 -9.33 -3.54 -4.55
CA GLY A 84 -8.33 -4.53 -4.11
C GLY A 84 -7.12 -4.63 -5.05
N ASN A 85 -6.99 -3.70 -6.01
CA ASN A 85 -5.99 -3.79 -7.07
C ASN A 85 -4.68 -3.11 -6.69
N ARG A 86 -3.57 -3.68 -7.18
CA ARG A 86 -2.22 -3.13 -7.01
C ARG A 86 -2.07 -1.69 -7.51
N GLU A 87 -2.87 -1.30 -8.51
CA GLU A 87 -2.84 0.05 -9.07
C GLU A 87 -3.22 1.05 -7.99
N ASP A 88 -4.32 0.84 -7.29
CA ASP A 88 -4.76 1.73 -6.24
C ASP A 88 -3.91 1.60 -4.96
N ALA A 89 -3.33 0.42 -4.70
CA ALA A 89 -2.36 0.25 -3.62
C ALA A 89 -1.17 1.21 -3.77
N PHE A 90 -0.68 1.43 -4.99
CA PHE A 90 0.38 2.39 -5.27
C PHE A 90 0.06 3.80 -4.79
N ASP A 91 -1.18 4.27 -4.94
CA ASP A 91 -1.55 5.62 -4.52
C ASP A 91 -1.41 5.77 -3.00
N VAL A 92 -1.70 4.72 -2.23
CA VAL A 92 -1.54 4.72 -0.77
C VAL A 92 -0.07 4.82 -0.38
N TYR A 93 0.79 4.01 -0.99
CA TYR A 93 2.25 4.10 -0.82
C TYR A 93 2.79 5.49 -1.19
N PHE A 94 2.36 6.01 -2.34
CA PHE A 94 2.79 7.29 -2.84
C PHE A 94 2.38 8.43 -1.90
N CYS A 95 1.12 8.46 -1.44
CA CYS A 95 0.65 9.42 -0.45
C CYS A 95 1.48 9.36 0.82
N TYR A 96 1.65 8.15 1.39
CA TYR A 96 2.40 7.98 2.63
C TYR A 96 3.85 8.48 2.50
N LEU A 97 4.55 8.08 1.42
CA LEU A 97 5.93 8.47 1.19
C LEU A 97 6.05 9.99 1.00
N GLU A 98 5.20 10.62 0.19
CA GLU A 98 5.24 12.07 -0.01
C GLU A 98 4.89 12.84 1.27
N MET A 99 4.01 12.31 2.13
CA MET A 99 3.63 12.95 3.39
C MET A 99 4.73 12.86 4.46
N PHE A 100 5.31 11.69 4.67
CA PHE A 100 6.13 11.42 5.86
C PHE A 100 7.62 11.24 5.58
N VAL A 101 8.01 10.90 4.35
CA VAL A 101 9.43 10.70 3.97
C VAL A 101 9.92 11.85 3.09
N GLY A 102 9.09 12.25 2.12
CA GLY A 102 9.41 13.20 1.06
C GLY A 102 10.30 12.58 -0.03
N ASP A 103 10.25 13.21 -1.22
CA ASP A 103 11.11 12.86 -2.35
C ASP A 103 10.91 11.43 -2.86
N TYR A 104 9.68 11.11 -3.32
CA TYR A 104 9.31 9.78 -3.81
C TYR A 104 10.33 9.20 -4.79
N GLU A 105 10.88 10.01 -5.71
CA GLU A 105 11.88 9.59 -6.71
C GLU A 105 13.08 8.85 -6.10
N LYS A 106 13.53 9.24 -4.89
CA LYS A 106 14.64 8.54 -4.24
C LYS A 106 14.22 7.26 -3.52
N THR A 107 12.94 7.15 -3.15
CA THR A 107 12.36 5.97 -2.51
C THR A 107 11.71 4.98 -3.50
N SER A 108 11.47 5.42 -4.75
CA SER A 108 10.60 4.72 -5.71
C SER A 108 11.11 3.31 -6.00
N GLN A 109 12.43 3.17 -6.16
CA GLN A 109 13.09 1.90 -6.43
C GLN A 109 12.73 0.79 -5.43
N MET A 110 12.46 1.12 -4.16
CA MET A 110 12.12 0.12 -3.14
C MET A 110 10.70 -0.43 -3.33
N ILE A 111 9.76 0.43 -3.70
CA ILE A 111 8.34 0.09 -3.86
C ILE A 111 8.07 -0.48 -5.25
N GLU A 112 8.64 0.14 -6.29
CA GLU A 112 8.48 -0.27 -7.69
C GLU A 112 9.12 -1.64 -7.94
N LEU A 113 10.34 -1.88 -7.41
CA LEU A 113 11.01 -3.17 -7.55
C LEU A 113 10.24 -4.29 -6.83
N LEU A 114 9.67 -4.04 -5.66
CA LEU A 114 8.83 -5.02 -4.98
C LEU A 114 7.63 -5.40 -5.85
N SER A 115 6.84 -4.41 -6.26
CA SER A 115 5.65 -4.59 -7.10
C SER A 115 5.97 -5.35 -8.40
N GLU A 116 7.11 -5.04 -9.03
CA GLU A 116 7.60 -5.73 -10.23
C GLU A 116 8.01 -7.17 -9.94
N PHE A 117 8.86 -7.37 -8.93
CA PHE A 117 9.37 -8.68 -8.57
C PHE A 117 8.24 -9.64 -8.18
N GLU A 118 7.20 -9.14 -7.52
CA GLU A 118 5.98 -9.88 -7.22
C GLU A 118 5.15 -10.22 -8.46
N ALA A 119 5.06 -9.33 -9.45
CA ALA A 119 4.32 -9.61 -10.68
C ALA A 119 5.01 -10.69 -11.52
N ASN A 120 6.33 -10.55 -11.65
CA ASN A 120 7.14 -11.25 -12.64
C ASN A 120 7.80 -12.51 -12.08
N GLY A 121 8.41 -12.42 -10.90
CA GLY A 121 9.14 -13.52 -10.26
C GLY A 121 8.22 -14.60 -9.69
N SER A 122 7.00 -14.23 -9.31
CA SER A 122 6.13 -15.10 -8.52
C SER A 122 5.44 -16.21 -9.29
N ARG A 123 5.36 -16.12 -10.63
CA ARG A 123 4.82 -17.19 -11.50
C ARG A 123 5.69 -18.47 -11.46
N LEU A 124 6.95 -18.35 -11.03
CA LEU A 124 7.88 -19.46 -10.90
C LEU A 124 7.74 -20.21 -9.57
N LEU A 125 6.96 -19.68 -8.62
CA LEU A 125 6.83 -20.23 -7.27
C LEU A 125 5.71 -21.28 -7.15
N LEU A 126 5.88 -22.21 -6.21
CA LEU A 126 4.85 -23.18 -5.86
C LEU A 126 3.71 -22.53 -5.06
N LYS A 127 4.07 -21.72 -4.05
CA LYS A 127 3.13 -21.04 -3.16
C LYS A 127 3.50 -19.57 -3.06
N HIS A 128 2.70 -18.69 -3.63
CA HIS A 128 2.91 -17.24 -3.53
C HIS A 128 1.63 -16.49 -3.86
N ARG A 129 1.38 -15.40 -3.12
CA ARG A 129 0.23 -14.51 -3.28
C ARG A 129 0.70 -13.06 -3.11
N ASP A 130 -0.01 -12.12 -3.72
CA ASP A 130 0.28 -10.67 -3.65
C ASP A 130 0.59 -10.21 -2.20
N HIS A 131 1.78 -9.64 -1.96
CA HIS A 131 2.16 -9.00 -0.69
C HIS A 131 2.03 -7.47 -0.77
N TYR A 132 2.13 -6.89 -1.98
CA TYR A 132 1.98 -5.46 -2.22
C TYR A 132 0.59 -4.94 -1.81
N SER A 133 -0.48 -5.58 -2.30
CA SER A 133 -1.85 -5.23 -1.92
C SER A 133 -2.17 -5.66 -0.47
N HIS A 134 -1.58 -6.77 -0.03
CA HIS A 134 -1.74 -7.29 1.34
C HIS A 134 -1.27 -6.26 2.38
N ALA A 135 -0.12 -5.62 2.19
CA ALA A 135 0.39 -4.62 3.12
C ALA A 135 -0.53 -3.40 3.26
N VAL A 136 -1.24 -3.01 2.20
CA VAL A 136 -2.25 -1.93 2.26
C VAL A 136 -3.51 -2.39 3.01
N TYR A 137 -3.93 -3.65 2.86
CA TYR A 137 -5.01 -4.21 3.70
C TYR A 137 -4.59 -4.32 5.18
N VAL A 138 -3.37 -4.73 5.48
CA VAL A 138 -2.79 -4.74 6.84
C VAL A 138 -2.81 -3.32 7.42
N PHE A 139 -2.37 -2.33 6.64
CA PHE A 139 -2.45 -0.93 7.01
C PHE A 139 -3.88 -0.52 7.38
N ALA A 140 -4.86 -0.78 6.50
CA ALA A 140 -6.27 -0.47 6.74
C ALA A 140 -6.85 -1.14 7.99
N LEU A 141 -6.52 -2.42 8.23
CA LEU A 141 -6.95 -3.15 9.42
C LEU A 141 -6.43 -2.48 10.69
N GLY A 142 -5.15 -2.10 10.72
CA GLY A 142 -4.57 -1.46 11.91
C GLY A 142 -5.18 -0.09 12.21
N LEU A 143 -5.61 0.67 11.19
CA LEU A 143 -6.36 1.92 11.40
C LEU A 143 -7.72 1.65 12.04
N ALA A 144 -8.47 0.70 11.47
CA ALA A 144 -9.80 0.33 11.95
C ALA A 144 -9.76 -0.24 13.38
N LEU A 145 -8.79 -1.11 13.68
CA LEU A 145 -8.63 -1.69 15.02
C LEU A 145 -8.18 -0.66 16.05
N TYR A 146 -7.31 0.29 15.69
CA TYR A 146 -6.96 1.39 16.58
C TYR A 146 -8.21 2.19 17.00
N ARG A 147 -9.09 2.52 16.04
CA ARG A 147 -10.33 3.28 16.30
C ARG A 147 -11.31 2.53 17.20
N HIS A 148 -11.41 1.21 17.11
CA HIS A 148 -12.39 0.41 17.86
C HIS A 148 -11.84 -0.32 19.10
N ASN A 149 -10.59 -0.08 19.50
CA ASN A 149 -9.99 -0.76 20.65
C ASN A 149 -9.33 0.21 21.64
N SER A 150 -10.06 0.63 22.68
CA SER A 150 -9.57 1.50 23.75
C SER A 150 -8.45 0.88 24.58
N ASN A 151 -8.43 -0.45 24.73
CA ASN A 151 -7.35 -1.15 25.42
C ASN A 151 -6.02 -0.93 24.68
N TYR A 152 -6.03 -1.10 23.36
CA TYR A 152 -4.87 -0.86 22.49
C TYR A 152 -4.47 0.62 22.47
N ARG A 153 -5.43 1.54 22.28
CA ARG A 153 -5.13 2.99 22.34
C ARG A 153 -4.47 3.39 23.65
N SER A 154 -4.94 2.81 24.77
CA SER A 154 -4.37 3.07 26.09
C SER A 154 -2.94 2.54 26.23
N ALA A 155 -2.66 1.35 25.70
CA ALA A 155 -1.30 0.78 25.66
C ALA A 155 -0.37 1.61 24.76
N TYR A 156 -0.83 1.98 23.57
CA TYR A 156 -0.10 2.81 22.62
C TYR A 156 0.26 4.18 23.22
N ARG A 157 -0.72 4.90 23.75
CA ARG A 157 -0.51 6.22 24.37
C ARG A 157 0.45 6.16 25.56
N ARG A 158 0.38 5.10 26.36
CA ARG A 158 1.29 4.90 27.49
C ARG A 158 2.72 4.65 27.01
N GLN A 159 2.90 3.86 25.96
CA GLN A 159 4.21 3.54 25.40
C GLN A 159 4.92 4.80 24.87
N TYR A 160 4.18 5.69 24.19
CA TYR A 160 4.74 6.90 23.56
C TYR A 160 4.55 8.19 24.37
N GLY A 161 3.98 8.11 25.59
CA GLY A 161 3.77 9.28 26.45
C GLY A 161 2.76 10.30 25.93
N LEU A 162 1.79 9.86 25.11
CA LEU A 162 0.85 10.73 24.39
C LEU A 162 -0.43 10.96 25.22
N THR A 163 -0.66 12.21 25.61
CA THR A 163 -1.82 12.58 26.45
C THR A 163 -3.02 13.07 25.66
N ASP A 164 -2.81 13.66 24.48
CA ASP A 164 -3.88 14.08 23.58
C ASP A 164 -4.25 12.94 22.61
N GLU A 165 -5.55 12.70 22.43
CA GLU A 165 -6.03 11.57 21.61
C GLU A 165 -5.82 11.78 20.12
N ARG A 166 -5.99 13.02 19.65
CA ARG A 166 -5.80 13.40 18.26
C ARG A 166 -4.33 13.33 17.87
N ALA A 167 -3.45 13.90 18.70
CA ALA A 167 -2.01 13.79 18.54
C ALA A 167 -1.57 12.31 18.54
N ALA A 168 -2.18 11.47 19.38
CA ALA A 168 -1.91 10.04 19.39
C ALA A 168 -2.35 9.33 18.11
N ALA A 169 -3.51 9.68 17.55
CA ALA A 169 -3.98 9.15 16.27
C ALA A 169 -3.07 9.57 15.11
N CYS A 170 -2.70 10.86 15.03
CA CYS A 170 -1.76 11.37 14.02
C CYS A 170 -0.39 10.69 14.11
N HIS A 171 0.13 10.55 15.34
CA HIS A 171 1.37 9.82 15.61
C HIS A 171 1.27 8.34 15.20
N TYR A 172 0.16 7.69 15.53
CA TYR A 172 -0.10 6.31 15.12
C TYR A 172 -0.14 6.18 13.60
N LEU A 173 -0.87 7.03 12.88
CA LEU A 173 -0.97 6.97 11.42
C LEU A 173 0.41 7.00 10.75
N GLN A 174 1.31 7.87 11.22
CA GLN A 174 2.68 7.97 10.72
C GLN A 174 3.44 6.67 10.96
N TYR A 175 3.59 6.23 12.21
CA TYR A 175 4.48 5.10 12.51
C TYR A 175 3.88 3.73 12.19
N TRP A 176 2.55 3.63 12.23
CA TRP A 176 1.84 2.47 11.70
C TRP A 176 1.97 2.38 10.19
N GLY A 177 1.88 3.49 9.46
CA GLY A 177 2.15 3.49 8.02
C GLY A 177 3.57 3.01 7.70
N LEU A 178 4.58 3.48 8.43
CA LEU A 178 5.97 3.00 8.29
C LEU A 178 6.09 1.49 8.55
N THR A 179 5.35 0.99 9.54
CA THR A 179 5.39 -0.41 9.96
C THR A 179 4.65 -1.31 8.96
N ALA A 180 3.37 -1.02 8.72
CA ALA A 180 2.47 -1.88 7.97
C ALA A 180 2.72 -1.86 6.46
N LEU A 181 2.96 -0.69 5.86
CA LEU A 181 3.17 -0.61 4.41
C LEU A 181 4.50 -1.27 4.00
N PHE A 182 5.50 -1.28 4.89
CA PHE A 182 6.86 -1.70 4.56
C PHE A 182 7.31 -3.01 5.21
N HIS A 183 6.45 -3.72 5.94
CA HIS A 183 6.87 -4.96 6.63
C HIS A 183 7.33 -6.08 5.69
N ASP A 184 6.84 -6.07 4.46
CA ASP A 184 7.04 -7.12 3.45
C ASP A 184 7.99 -6.73 2.31
N ILE A 185 8.67 -5.58 2.38
CA ILE A 185 9.58 -5.13 1.31
C ILE A 185 10.82 -6.03 1.13
N GLY A 186 11.09 -6.91 2.11
CA GLY A 186 12.18 -7.89 2.10
C GLY A 186 11.86 -9.15 1.30
N TYR A 187 10.64 -9.33 0.78
CA TYR A 187 10.27 -10.49 -0.03
C TYR A 187 11.20 -10.78 -1.22
N PRO A 188 11.76 -9.79 -1.95
CA PRO A 188 12.75 -10.05 -3.00
C PRO A 188 14.01 -10.81 -2.55
N PHE A 189 14.26 -10.93 -1.25
CA PHE A 189 15.31 -11.78 -0.68
C PHE A 189 14.83 -13.20 -0.33
N GLU A 190 13.57 -13.38 0.03
CA GLU A 190 12.99 -14.70 0.31
C GLU A 190 12.66 -15.46 -0.98
N LEU A 191 12.06 -14.77 -1.96
CA LEU A 191 11.52 -15.40 -3.16
C LEU A 191 12.59 -16.15 -3.98
N PRO A 192 13.82 -15.64 -4.20
CA PRO A 192 14.87 -16.41 -4.86
C PRO A 192 15.23 -17.70 -4.12
N PHE A 193 15.23 -17.66 -2.78
CA PHE A 193 15.45 -18.84 -1.96
C PHE A 193 14.35 -19.89 -2.20
N GLU A 194 13.08 -19.47 -2.16
CA GLU A 194 11.93 -20.34 -2.39
C GLU A 194 11.88 -20.88 -3.83
N GLN A 195 12.27 -20.06 -4.82
CA GLN A 195 12.38 -20.49 -6.22
C GLN A 195 13.39 -21.63 -6.35
N VAL A 196 14.60 -21.48 -5.81
CA VAL A 196 15.63 -22.53 -5.85
C VAL A 196 15.18 -23.78 -5.11
N ALA A 197 14.60 -23.63 -3.91
CA ALA A 197 14.09 -24.77 -3.14
C ALA A 197 13.03 -25.57 -3.92
N SER A 198 12.15 -24.90 -4.65
CA SER A 198 11.07 -25.54 -5.41
C SER A 198 11.54 -26.51 -6.50
N TYR A 199 12.74 -26.33 -7.06
CA TYR A 199 13.31 -27.25 -8.04
C TYR A 199 13.65 -28.63 -7.46
N PHE A 200 13.94 -28.69 -6.16
CA PHE A 200 14.35 -29.92 -5.49
C PHE A 200 13.20 -30.62 -4.76
N GLU A 201 12.12 -29.90 -4.44
CA GLU A 201 10.94 -30.44 -3.73
C GLU A 201 10.03 -31.32 -4.61
N VAL A 202 10.29 -31.41 -5.93
CA VAL A 202 9.47 -32.16 -6.90
C VAL A 202 9.35 -33.66 -6.58
N SER A 203 10.27 -34.21 -5.78
CA SER A 203 10.29 -35.64 -5.39
C SER A 203 9.85 -35.93 -3.95
N GLY A 204 9.30 -34.94 -3.24
CA GLY A 204 8.87 -35.11 -1.84
C GLY A 204 10.01 -35.27 -0.83
N GLY A 205 11.24 -34.90 -1.21
CA GLY A 205 12.38 -34.85 -0.31
C GLY A 205 12.23 -33.77 0.76
N ARG A 206 12.90 -33.96 1.91
CA ARG A 206 12.89 -32.95 2.98
C ARG A 206 13.78 -31.79 2.56
N ARG A 207 13.36 -30.55 2.83
CA ARG A 207 14.13 -29.33 2.49
C ARG A 207 15.57 -29.35 3.02
N ALA A 208 15.79 -30.00 4.17
CA ALA A 208 17.12 -30.22 4.77
C ALA A 208 18.08 -31.07 3.92
N GLU A 209 17.57 -31.82 2.94
CA GLU A 209 18.34 -32.73 2.08
C GLU A 209 18.71 -32.08 0.73
N HIS A 210 18.41 -30.78 0.56
CA HIS A 210 18.53 -30.08 -0.71
C HIS A 210 19.42 -28.82 -0.64
N PRO A 211 20.04 -28.40 -1.76
CA PRO A 211 20.77 -27.14 -1.82
C PRO A 211 19.87 -25.94 -1.52
N PHE A 212 20.43 -24.91 -0.89
CA PHE A 212 19.72 -23.67 -0.56
C PHE A 212 20.61 -22.44 -0.79
N VAL A 213 19.97 -21.27 -0.94
CA VAL A 213 20.64 -19.98 -1.17
C VAL A 213 21.01 -19.34 0.17
N THR A 214 22.16 -18.66 0.21
CA THR A 214 22.58 -17.84 1.36
C THR A 214 23.10 -16.50 0.87
N TYR A 215 22.89 -15.45 1.65
CA TYR A 215 23.41 -14.12 1.37
C TYR A 215 24.71 -13.90 2.14
N ARG A 216 25.79 -13.63 1.40
CA ARG A 216 27.11 -13.32 1.97
C ARG A 216 27.46 -11.86 1.71
N LYS A 217 28.45 -11.36 2.46
CA LYS A 217 28.91 -9.95 2.38
C LYS A 217 27.81 -8.93 2.72
N MET A 218 27.05 -9.22 3.78
CA MET A 218 25.97 -8.35 4.28
C MET A 218 26.46 -7.01 4.84
N GLN A 219 27.77 -6.82 5.01
CA GLN A 219 28.37 -5.64 5.64
C GLN A 219 27.83 -4.32 5.07
N SER A 220 27.75 -4.19 3.74
CA SER A 220 27.29 -2.94 3.10
C SER A 220 25.81 -2.65 3.30
N LEU A 221 25.01 -3.67 3.63
CA LEU A 221 23.58 -3.51 3.89
C LEU A 221 23.33 -3.16 5.36
N VAL A 222 24.07 -3.79 6.27
CA VAL A 222 23.87 -3.61 7.72
C VAL A 222 24.64 -2.41 8.29
N GLU A 223 25.65 -1.89 7.60
CA GLU A 223 26.47 -0.79 8.10
C GLU A 223 25.67 0.51 8.25
N LEU A 224 25.85 1.17 9.41
CA LEU A 224 25.20 2.44 9.71
C LEU A 224 26.04 3.62 9.23
N SER A 225 25.39 4.64 8.66
CA SER A 225 26.06 5.89 8.25
C SER A 225 26.53 6.69 9.48
N PRO A 226 27.56 7.55 9.36
CA PRO A 226 28.03 8.36 10.48
C PRO A 226 26.93 9.24 11.11
N GLN A 227 26.03 9.78 10.29
CA GLN A 227 24.88 10.56 10.75
C GLN A 227 23.98 9.71 11.65
N VAL A 228 23.55 8.55 11.17
CA VAL A 228 22.67 7.64 11.93
C VAL A 228 23.35 7.18 13.22
N ARG A 229 24.66 6.89 13.20
CA ARG A 229 25.40 6.53 14.42
C ARG A 229 25.36 7.64 15.48
N SER A 230 25.48 8.90 15.05
CA SER A 230 25.40 10.05 15.95
C SER A 230 24.00 10.21 16.54
N GLU A 231 22.95 10.12 15.71
CA GLU A 231 21.55 10.20 16.16
C GLU A 231 21.22 9.06 17.14
N LEU A 232 21.70 7.85 16.89
CA LEU A 232 21.51 6.71 17.78
C LEU A 232 22.29 6.82 19.09
N GLU A 233 23.45 7.49 19.13
CA GLU A 233 24.19 7.72 20.37
C GLU A 233 23.41 8.64 21.33
N GLU A 234 22.63 9.59 20.78
CA GLU A 234 21.72 10.41 21.57
C GLU A 234 20.55 9.60 22.14
N LEU A 235 19.98 8.69 21.34
CA LEU A 235 18.88 7.80 21.75
C LEU A 235 19.31 6.71 22.74
N PHE A 236 20.56 6.25 22.63
CA PHE A 236 21.15 5.21 23.47
C PHE A 236 22.47 5.69 24.12
N PRO A 237 22.41 6.60 25.12
CA PRO A 237 23.61 7.18 25.72
C PRO A 237 24.60 6.11 26.21
N GLY A 238 25.85 6.20 25.74
CA GLY A 238 26.93 5.27 26.09
C GLY A 238 26.94 3.96 25.30
N ARG A 239 26.10 3.82 24.27
CA ARG A 239 26.11 2.70 23.32
C ARG A 239 26.45 3.24 21.94
N ILE A 240 27.37 2.55 21.25
CA ILE A 240 27.71 2.85 19.85
C ILE A 240 27.35 1.63 19.03
N PHE A 241 26.62 1.86 17.94
CA PHE A 241 26.22 0.82 17.00
C PHE A 241 27.00 0.98 15.70
N SER A 242 27.60 -0.11 15.22
CA SER A 242 28.26 -0.13 13.92
C SER A 242 27.36 -0.70 12.82
N SER A 243 26.39 -1.54 13.21
CA SER A 243 25.43 -2.17 12.30
C SER A 243 23.99 -2.13 12.80
N SER A 244 23.04 -2.30 11.88
CA SER A 244 21.62 -2.51 12.16
C SER A 244 21.40 -3.71 13.09
N ASP A 245 22.16 -4.80 12.93
CA ASP A 245 22.04 -5.99 13.80
C ASP A 245 22.31 -5.65 15.27
N GLU A 246 23.32 -4.82 15.55
CA GLU A 246 23.67 -4.40 16.92
C GLU A 246 22.59 -3.49 17.51
N LEU A 247 22.07 -2.56 16.70
CA LEU A 247 20.95 -1.70 17.08
C LEU A 247 19.70 -2.53 17.41
N PHE A 248 19.29 -3.41 16.51
CA PHE A 248 18.08 -4.21 16.66
C PHE A 248 18.15 -5.17 17.85
N ALA A 249 19.29 -5.84 18.04
CA ALA A 249 19.50 -6.70 19.20
C ALA A 249 19.33 -5.91 20.52
N CYS A 250 19.94 -4.73 20.61
CA CYS A 250 19.83 -3.87 21.79
C CYS A 250 18.40 -3.37 22.02
N ALA A 251 17.76 -2.83 20.97
CA ALA A 251 16.40 -2.30 21.06
C ALA A 251 15.37 -3.37 21.47
N LEU A 252 15.47 -4.58 20.88
CA LEU A 252 14.60 -5.70 21.24
C LEU A 252 14.88 -6.23 22.65
N ALA A 253 16.15 -6.38 23.05
CA ALA A 253 16.49 -6.86 24.40
C ALA A 253 15.91 -5.94 25.49
N ARG A 254 15.97 -4.61 25.30
CA ARG A 254 15.38 -3.64 26.23
C ARG A 254 13.87 -3.83 26.43
N LYS A 255 13.15 -4.29 25.41
CA LYS A 255 11.69 -4.52 25.45
C LYS A 255 11.33 -5.92 25.94
N LEU A 256 12.10 -6.93 25.53
CA LEU A 256 11.67 -8.34 25.60
C LEU A 256 12.35 -9.16 26.70
N SER A 257 13.59 -8.85 27.10
CA SER A 257 14.37 -9.70 28.03
C SER A 257 13.77 -9.82 29.44
N GLY A 258 12.83 -8.94 29.81
CA GLY A 258 12.08 -9.04 31.07
C GLY A 258 10.90 -10.02 31.04
N VAL A 259 10.50 -10.49 29.85
CA VAL A 259 9.32 -11.36 29.64
C VAL A 259 9.72 -12.66 28.95
N TYR A 260 10.57 -12.57 27.93
CA TYR A 260 11.08 -13.72 27.19
C TYR A 260 12.50 -14.05 27.68
N PRO A 261 12.86 -15.35 27.80
CA PRO A 261 14.18 -15.79 28.23
C PRO A 261 15.21 -15.64 27.11
N ILE A 262 15.44 -14.41 26.64
CA ILE A 262 16.33 -14.09 25.53
C ILE A 262 17.25 -12.92 25.89
N ALA A 263 18.56 -13.09 25.70
CA ALA A 263 19.56 -12.07 25.94
C ALA A 263 19.93 -11.30 24.66
N GLU A 264 20.47 -10.08 24.82
CA GLU A 264 20.94 -9.24 23.72
C GLU A 264 21.97 -9.95 22.81
N GLY A 265 22.90 -10.70 23.43
CA GLY A 265 23.92 -11.45 22.69
C GLY A 265 23.35 -12.59 21.85
N GLU A 266 22.26 -13.22 22.30
CA GLU A 266 21.56 -14.28 21.57
C GLU A 266 20.79 -13.71 20.38
N LEU A 267 20.13 -12.57 20.56
CA LEU A 267 19.50 -11.83 19.47
C LEU A 267 20.52 -11.41 18.40
N LEU A 268 21.67 -10.86 18.82
CA LEU A 268 22.72 -10.45 17.90
C LEU A 268 23.29 -11.65 17.11
N ALA A 269 23.46 -12.80 17.76
CA ALA A 269 23.90 -14.01 17.09
C ALA A 269 22.87 -14.47 16.06
N ALA A 270 21.58 -14.50 16.43
CA ALA A 270 20.50 -14.88 15.53
C ALA A 270 20.43 -13.97 14.30
N LEU A 271 20.47 -12.64 14.49
CA LEU A 271 20.40 -11.65 13.39
C LEU A 271 21.54 -11.83 12.37
N ARG A 272 22.76 -12.13 12.84
CA ARG A 272 23.91 -12.39 11.95
C ARG A 272 23.79 -13.73 11.22
N GLU A 273 23.07 -14.68 11.79
CA GLU A 273 22.89 -16.02 11.24
C GLU A 273 21.73 -16.10 10.24
N ILE A 274 20.64 -15.34 10.40
CA ILE A 274 19.47 -15.34 9.48
C ILE A 274 19.86 -15.31 7.99
N PRO A 275 20.67 -14.34 7.50
CA PRO A 275 20.99 -14.27 6.07
C PRO A 275 21.98 -15.35 5.60
N THR A 276 22.75 -15.95 6.51
CA THR A 276 23.91 -16.79 6.18
C THR A 276 23.72 -18.28 6.51
N GLN A 277 22.81 -18.62 7.42
CA GLN A 277 22.57 -19.95 7.97
C GLN A 277 21.05 -20.24 8.07
N PRO A 278 20.31 -20.20 6.94
CA PRO A 278 18.88 -20.48 6.94
C PRO A 278 18.55 -21.91 7.42
N ASP A 279 19.51 -22.85 7.39
CA ASP A 279 19.40 -24.19 7.96
C ASP A 279 19.09 -24.19 9.47
N LYS A 280 19.51 -23.15 10.20
CA LYS A 280 19.16 -22.95 11.62
C LYS A 280 17.74 -22.42 11.83
N PHE A 281 17.14 -21.86 10.78
CA PHE A 281 15.81 -21.24 10.81
C PHE A 281 14.82 -22.05 9.96
N ASN A 282 14.85 -23.39 10.09
CA ASN A 282 13.96 -24.30 9.38
C ASN A 282 14.06 -24.22 7.84
N TYR A 283 15.24 -23.88 7.31
CA TYR A 283 15.49 -23.69 5.88
C TYR A 283 14.52 -22.67 5.28
N PHE A 284 14.43 -21.51 5.94
CA PHE A 284 13.59 -20.40 5.54
C PHE A 284 14.41 -19.10 5.57
N MET A 285 14.17 -18.24 4.59
CA MET A 285 14.82 -16.94 4.50
C MET A 285 13.86 -15.88 5.04
N ASP A 286 14.21 -15.22 6.14
CA ASP A 286 13.28 -14.34 6.86
C ASP A 286 13.17 -12.97 6.18
N HIS A 287 12.13 -12.74 5.38
CA HIS A 287 11.88 -11.44 4.76
C HIS A 287 11.78 -10.31 5.78
N ALA A 288 11.30 -10.56 7.01
CA ALA A 288 11.16 -9.53 8.05
C ALA A 288 12.51 -8.88 8.41
N TYR A 289 13.58 -9.69 8.48
CA TYR A 289 14.94 -9.23 8.69
C TYR A 289 15.41 -8.30 7.57
N PHE A 290 15.17 -8.71 6.32
CA PHE A 290 15.55 -7.90 5.16
C PHE A 290 14.71 -6.65 5.04
N SER A 291 13.42 -6.69 5.35
CA SER A 291 12.53 -5.53 5.35
C SER A 291 13.04 -4.46 6.30
N ALA A 292 13.26 -4.81 7.58
CA ALA A 292 13.76 -3.87 8.57
C ALA A 292 15.15 -3.32 8.22
N THR A 293 16.08 -4.19 7.81
CA THR A 293 17.45 -3.78 7.48
C THR A 293 17.52 -2.91 6.23
N LEU A 294 16.79 -3.27 5.17
CA LEU A 294 16.74 -2.52 3.92
C LEU A 294 16.09 -1.15 4.15
N LEU A 295 14.96 -1.11 4.87
CA LEU A 295 14.26 0.13 5.17
C LEU A 295 15.17 1.08 5.96
N LEU A 296 15.88 0.55 6.97
CA LEU A 296 16.84 1.33 7.74
C LEU A 296 17.91 1.94 6.83
N ASN A 297 18.55 1.07 6.03
CA ASN A 297 19.64 1.48 5.16
C ASN A 297 19.19 2.51 4.12
N LYS A 298 18.03 2.30 3.48
CA LYS A 298 17.55 3.17 2.41
C LYS A 298 17.10 4.52 2.94
N LEU A 299 16.20 4.56 3.90
CA LEU A 299 15.62 5.82 4.37
C LEU A 299 16.63 6.64 5.16
N PHE A 300 17.33 6.03 6.11
CA PHE A 300 18.13 6.80 7.07
C PHE A 300 19.60 6.90 6.66
N CYS A 301 20.21 5.80 6.20
CA CYS A 301 21.60 5.87 5.71
C CYS A 301 21.71 6.46 4.29
N GLY A 302 20.72 6.18 3.43
CA GLY A 302 20.72 6.59 2.03
C GLY A 302 20.14 7.98 1.78
N LEU A 303 18.94 8.27 2.30
CA LEU A 303 18.26 9.57 2.11
C LEU A 303 18.62 10.59 3.18
N GLY A 304 19.17 10.15 4.31
CA GLY A 304 19.49 11.03 5.43
C GLY A 304 18.25 11.46 6.23
N CYS A 305 17.15 10.69 6.17
CA CYS A 305 16.03 10.87 7.09
C CYS A 305 16.53 10.74 8.54
N ALA A 306 15.94 11.50 9.46
CA ALA A 306 16.28 11.42 10.88
C ALA A 306 15.78 10.10 11.49
N VAL A 307 16.58 9.51 12.37
CA VAL A 307 16.21 8.33 13.16
C VAL A 307 15.86 8.75 14.58
N GLY A 308 14.61 8.55 14.97
CA GLY A 308 14.11 8.66 16.34
C GLY A 308 13.83 7.30 16.98
N ALA A 309 13.30 7.34 18.20
CA ALA A 309 12.93 6.12 18.93
C ALA A 309 11.77 5.39 18.26
N GLU A 310 10.84 6.16 17.68
CA GLU A 310 9.64 5.69 17.01
C GLU A 310 9.96 4.98 15.68
N GLU A 311 10.94 5.48 14.92
CA GLU A 311 11.43 4.80 13.71
C GLU A 311 12.12 3.48 14.08
N VAL A 312 12.93 3.45 15.15
CA VAL A 312 13.53 2.20 15.66
C VAL A 312 12.43 1.23 16.13
N ASP A 313 11.37 1.72 16.75
CA ASP A 313 10.22 0.91 17.14
C ASP A 313 9.50 0.32 15.91
N ALA A 314 9.24 1.11 14.87
CA ALA A 314 8.65 0.62 13.62
C ALA A 314 9.53 -0.46 12.95
N LEU A 315 10.84 -0.23 12.87
CA LEU A 315 11.78 -1.18 12.29
C LEU A 315 11.87 -2.48 13.10
N THR A 316 11.89 -2.39 14.42
CA THR A 316 11.90 -3.59 15.28
C THR A 316 10.57 -4.32 15.27
N ALA A 317 9.44 -3.63 15.08
CA ALA A 317 8.14 -4.26 14.86
C ALA A 317 8.12 -5.08 13.57
N ILE A 318 8.61 -4.48 12.47
CA ILE A 318 8.81 -5.20 11.21
C ILE A 318 9.72 -6.41 11.43
N LEU A 319 10.87 -6.23 12.08
CA LEU A 319 11.85 -7.31 12.25
C LEU A 319 11.27 -8.54 12.96
N ILE A 320 10.39 -8.37 13.94
CA ILE A 320 9.89 -9.48 14.74
C ILE A 320 8.58 -10.06 14.22
N HIS A 321 7.91 -9.52 13.20
CA HIS A 321 6.58 -10.02 12.82
C HIS A 321 6.59 -11.49 12.31
N ASN A 322 7.75 -12.00 11.89
CA ASN A 322 7.88 -13.33 11.30
C ASN A 322 8.83 -14.28 12.06
N SER A 323 9.91 -14.76 11.41
CA SER A 323 10.60 -15.98 11.85
C SER A 323 11.40 -15.77 13.13
N LEU A 324 12.05 -14.61 13.28
CA LEU A 324 12.78 -14.28 14.50
C LEU A 324 11.91 -14.42 15.76
N TYR A 325 10.69 -13.88 15.76
CA TYR A 325 9.78 -14.04 16.90
C TYR A 325 9.33 -15.48 17.06
N LYS A 326 8.81 -16.08 15.97
CA LYS A 326 8.20 -17.41 16.00
C LYS A 326 9.17 -18.50 16.48
N PHE A 327 10.43 -18.46 16.04
CA PHE A 327 11.38 -19.56 16.25
C PHE A 327 12.53 -19.26 17.20
N THR A 328 12.83 -17.99 17.51
CA THR A 328 13.96 -17.62 18.38
C THR A 328 13.51 -16.97 19.69
N ILE A 329 12.41 -16.22 19.68
CA ILE A 329 11.96 -15.48 20.86
C ILE A 329 10.87 -16.25 21.62
N ALA A 330 9.77 -16.57 20.92
CA ALA A 330 8.57 -17.11 21.55
C ALA A 330 8.49 -18.63 21.53
N HIS A 331 9.18 -19.28 20.58
CA HIS A 331 9.05 -20.71 20.35
C HIS A 331 7.57 -21.11 20.24
N TYR A 332 6.81 -20.44 19.38
CA TYR A 332 5.35 -20.33 19.48
C TYR A 332 4.54 -21.64 19.43
N ARG A 333 5.19 -22.76 19.07
CA ARG A 333 4.61 -24.11 19.04
C ARG A 333 4.93 -24.96 20.27
N GLU A 334 5.85 -24.52 21.13
CA GLU A 334 6.27 -25.23 22.33
C GLU A 334 5.29 -25.00 23.49
N GLU A 335 5.20 -25.97 24.39
CA GLU A 335 4.40 -25.83 25.61
C GLU A 335 5.00 -24.76 26.53
N GLY A 336 4.18 -23.83 27.00
CA GLY A 336 4.63 -22.71 27.85
C GLY A 336 4.97 -21.42 27.08
N ASN A 337 4.75 -21.37 25.77
CA ASN A 337 4.82 -20.13 24.97
C ASN A 337 3.99 -18.99 25.59
N ILE A 338 4.54 -17.77 25.54
CA ILE A 338 3.91 -16.54 26.02
C ILE A 338 3.45 -15.74 24.79
N PRO A 339 2.14 -15.66 24.50
CA PRO A 339 1.62 -14.85 23.40
C PRO A 339 2.03 -13.38 23.54
N PHE A 340 2.31 -12.73 22.40
CA PHE A 340 2.82 -11.37 22.38
C PHE A 340 1.78 -10.39 22.92
N ARG A 341 2.22 -9.49 23.80
CA ARG A 341 1.34 -8.51 24.45
C ARG A 341 1.58 -7.12 23.91
N MET A 342 0.51 -6.36 23.70
CA MET A 342 0.55 -5.01 23.14
C MET A 342 1.38 -4.03 23.99
N GLU A 343 1.50 -4.24 25.30
CA GLU A 343 2.29 -3.38 26.19
C GLU A 343 3.80 -3.51 26.00
N LEU A 344 4.28 -4.58 25.34
CA LEU A 344 5.70 -4.79 25.09
C LEU A 344 6.18 -4.02 23.86
N HIS A 345 5.37 -4.06 22.81
CA HIS A 345 5.64 -3.38 21.55
C HIS A 345 4.33 -3.22 20.76
N PRO A 346 3.60 -2.09 20.93
CA PRO A 346 2.28 -1.91 20.35
C PRO A 346 2.24 -2.06 18.83
N LEU A 347 3.25 -1.52 18.12
CA LEU A 347 3.34 -1.62 16.66
C LEU A 347 3.54 -3.07 16.21
N ALA A 348 4.41 -3.82 16.88
CA ALA A 348 4.65 -5.23 16.56
C ALA A 348 3.43 -6.11 16.83
N TYR A 349 2.74 -5.86 17.95
CA TYR A 349 1.49 -6.56 18.29
C TYR A 349 0.45 -6.36 17.19
N MET A 350 0.22 -5.12 16.77
CA MET A 350 -0.75 -4.81 15.73
C MET A 350 -0.33 -5.40 14.39
N LEU A 351 0.96 -5.34 14.04
CA LEU A 351 1.49 -5.92 12.81
C LEU A 351 1.24 -7.43 12.75
N MET A 352 1.64 -8.17 13.79
CA MET A 352 1.42 -9.62 13.85
C MET A 352 -0.07 -9.99 13.80
N LEU A 353 -0.93 -9.23 14.48
CA LEU A 353 -2.37 -9.49 14.46
C LEU A 353 -2.96 -9.24 13.07
N CYS A 354 -2.69 -8.07 12.48
CA CYS A 354 -3.23 -7.69 11.18
C CYS A 354 -2.70 -8.57 10.04
N ASP A 355 -1.42 -8.92 10.05
CA ASP A 355 -0.81 -9.84 9.07
C ASP A 355 -1.49 -11.22 9.11
N GLU A 356 -1.63 -11.83 10.28
CA GLU A 356 -2.28 -13.14 10.41
C GLU A 356 -3.78 -13.10 10.07
N LEU A 357 -4.46 -11.98 10.33
CA LEU A 357 -5.86 -11.79 9.91
C LEU A 357 -5.95 -11.70 8.37
N GLN A 358 -5.10 -10.90 7.73
CA GLN A 358 -5.12 -10.61 6.29
C GLN A 358 -4.70 -11.83 5.46
N CYS A 359 -5.68 -12.69 5.19
CA CYS A 359 -5.51 -13.87 4.34
C CYS A 359 -6.57 -14.02 3.24
N TRP A 360 -7.41 -12.99 3.05
CA TRP A 360 -8.43 -12.86 2.00
C TRP A 360 -7.99 -11.91 0.88
N ASP A 361 -8.67 -11.99 -0.25
CA ASP A 361 -8.46 -11.13 -1.42
C ASP A 361 -6.99 -10.99 -1.88
N ARG A 362 -6.24 -12.10 -1.78
CA ARG A 362 -4.85 -12.16 -2.25
C ARG A 362 -4.78 -12.89 -3.58
N VAL A 363 -4.35 -12.20 -4.62
CA VAL A 363 -4.16 -12.80 -5.95
C VAL A 363 -3.16 -13.95 -5.86
N ALA A 364 -3.56 -15.15 -6.31
CA ALA A 364 -2.72 -16.33 -6.30
C ALA A 364 -1.81 -16.39 -7.54
N TYR A 365 -0.51 -16.20 -7.34
CA TYR A 365 0.48 -16.30 -8.41
C TYR A 365 1.10 -17.70 -8.52
N GLY A 366 1.32 -18.37 -7.39
CA GLY A 366 1.98 -19.67 -7.33
C GLY A 366 1.13 -20.83 -7.88
N ARG A 367 1.79 -21.88 -8.42
CA ARG A 367 1.11 -23.01 -9.07
C ARG A 367 0.12 -23.73 -8.16
N ASN A 368 0.50 -24.01 -6.91
CA ASN A 368 -0.36 -24.68 -5.94
C ASN A 368 -1.43 -23.73 -5.41
N SER A 369 -1.07 -22.47 -5.15
CA SER A 369 -2.00 -21.45 -4.66
C SER A 369 -3.20 -21.26 -5.58
N LYS A 370 -3.03 -21.42 -6.90
CA LYS A 370 -4.14 -21.37 -7.88
C LYS A 370 -5.15 -22.52 -7.76
N LEU A 371 -4.78 -23.62 -7.13
CA LEU A 371 -5.64 -24.79 -6.89
C LEU A 371 -6.16 -24.85 -5.44
N GLU A 372 -5.60 -24.03 -4.55
CA GLU A 372 -6.01 -23.95 -3.15
C GLU A 372 -7.33 -23.17 -3.02
N LEU A 373 -8.12 -23.50 -1.99
CA LEU A 373 -9.34 -22.77 -1.68
C LEU A 373 -8.96 -21.62 -0.74
N HIS A 374 -9.15 -20.38 -1.17
CA HIS A 374 -8.88 -19.20 -0.35
C HIS A 374 -10.16 -18.38 -0.15
N PRO A 375 -10.27 -17.63 0.97
CA PRO A 375 -11.36 -16.69 1.13
C PRO A 375 -11.22 -15.55 0.12
N MET A 376 -12.32 -15.21 -0.55
CA MET A 376 -12.39 -14.11 -1.52
C MET A 376 -12.39 -12.76 -0.82
N ASP A 377 -13.04 -12.68 0.34
CA ASP A 377 -13.23 -11.45 1.11
C ASP A 377 -13.40 -11.78 2.61
N CYS A 378 -13.38 -10.77 3.48
CA CYS A 378 -13.67 -10.90 4.90
C CYS A 378 -14.58 -9.78 5.39
N ARG A 379 -15.73 -10.17 5.97
CA ARG A 379 -16.66 -9.22 6.58
C ARG A 379 -16.29 -9.03 8.05
N PHE A 380 -15.91 -7.81 8.40
CA PHE A 380 -15.66 -7.43 9.78
C PHE A 380 -16.91 -6.86 10.45
N ARG A 381 -17.07 -7.15 11.74
CA ARG A 381 -17.89 -6.37 12.67
C ARG A 381 -16.98 -5.95 13.81
N MET A 382 -16.89 -4.66 14.03
CA MET A 382 -16.03 -4.05 15.04
C MET A 382 -16.91 -3.36 16.05
N GLU A 383 -16.77 -3.76 17.31
CA GLU A 383 -17.36 -3.09 18.47
C GLU A 383 -16.22 -2.73 19.42
N GLU A 384 -16.49 -1.91 20.42
CA GLU A 384 -15.47 -1.49 21.38
C GLU A 384 -14.81 -2.70 22.06
N ASN A 385 -13.52 -2.91 21.80
CA ASN A 385 -12.70 -4.04 22.26
C ASN A 385 -13.20 -5.44 21.81
N SER A 386 -13.94 -5.54 20.69
CA SER A 386 -14.44 -6.80 20.14
C SER A 386 -14.35 -6.82 18.62
N LEU A 387 -13.89 -7.94 18.06
CA LEU A 387 -13.67 -8.11 16.63
C LEU A 387 -14.27 -9.44 16.15
N ARG A 388 -15.25 -9.36 15.26
CA ARG A 388 -15.74 -10.55 14.55
C ARG A 388 -15.34 -10.51 13.09
N ALA A 389 -14.65 -11.55 12.62
CA ALA A 389 -14.19 -11.72 11.25
C ALA A 389 -14.89 -12.91 10.59
N VAL A 390 -15.66 -12.66 9.53
CA VAL A 390 -16.36 -13.68 8.76
C VAL A 390 -15.71 -13.81 7.38
N TYR A 391 -14.96 -14.88 7.18
CA TYR A 391 -14.24 -15.15 5.93
C TYR A 391 -15.18 -15.72 4.88
N LEU A 392 -15.21 -15.10 3.71
CA LEU A 392 -16.18 -15.36 2.66
C LEU A 392 -15.57 -16.24 1.57
N PHE A 393 -16.17 -17.39 1.32
CA PHE A 393 -15.78 -18.34 0.26
C PHE A 393 -16.79 -18.32 -0.89
N ASP A 394 -16.32 -18.59 -2.12
CA ASP A 394 -17.20 -18.63 -3.30
C ASP A 394 -18.20 -19.78 -3.16
N ARG A 395 -19.49 -19.46 -3.30
CA ARG A 395 -20.56 -20.47 -3.38
C ARG A 395 -20.35 -21.49 -4.49
N ARG A 396 -19.62 -21.15 -5.56
CA ARG A 396 -19.26 -22.11 -6.63
C ARG A 396 -18.38 -23.26 -6.11
N GLU A 397 -17.63 -23.03 -5.03
CA GLU A 397 -16.77 -24.03 -4.38
C GLU A 397 -17.52 -24.91 -3.35
N GLU A 398 -18.85 -24.75 -3.22
CA GLU A 398 -19.67 -25.49 -2.26
C GLU A 398 -19.52 -27.01 -2.38
N GLY A 399 -19.41 -27.55 -3.60
CA GLY A 399 -19.20 -28.98 -3.82
C GLY A 399 -17.90 -29.50 -3.19
N ARG A 400 -16.81 -28.72 -3.31
CA ARG A 400 -15.50 -29.05 -2.72
C ARG A 400 -15.54 -28.94 -1.19
N ILE A 401 -16.22 -27.93 -0.67
CA ILE A 401 -16.42 -27.74 0.78
C ILE A 401 -17.23 -28.89 1.39
N ARG A 402 -18.36 -29.27 0.78
CA ARG A 402 -19.20 -30.39 1.25
C ARG A 402 -18.44 -31.71 1.26
N ALA A 403 -17.68 -31.99 0.19
CA ALA A 403 -16.85 -33.19 0.12
C ALA A 403 -15.81 -33.26 1.26
N TYR A 404 -15.20 -32.13 1.62
CA TYR A 404 -14.32 -32.04 2.78
C TYR A 404 -15.07 -32.24 4.10
N GLN A 405 -16.21 -31.57 4.31
CA GLN A 405 -17.02 -31.69 5.53
C GLN A 405 -17.47 -33.13 5.78
N ASP A 406 -17.91 -33.84 4.73
CA ASP A 406 -18.30 -35.25 4.80
C ASP A 406 -17.11 -36.16 5.14
N ALA A 407 -15.96 -35.95 4.51
CA ALA A 407 -14.74 -36.70 4.82
C ALA A 407 -14.26 -36.45 6.26
N TYR A 408 -14.32 -35.20 6.71
CA TYR A 408 -13.91 -34.79 8.05
C TYR A 408 -14.82 -35.40 9.13
N SER A 409 -16.13 -35.36 8.91
CA SER A 409 -17.12 -35.94 9.82
C SER A 409 -16.93 -37.46 9.98
N ARG A 410 -16.65 -38.16 8.88
CA ARG A 410 -16.33 -39.59 8.89
C ARG A 410 -15.03 -39.91 9.62
N TRP A 411 -13.99 -39.11 9.43
CA TRP A 411 -12.73 -39.23 10.17
C TRP A 411 -12.93 -39.01 11.67
N GLN A 412 -13.71 -38.00 12.07
CA GLN A 412 -14.07 -37.77 13.47
C GLN A 412 -14.87 -38.94 14.08
N ALA A 413 -15.68 -39.63 13.28
CA ALA A 413 -16.42 -40.82 13.70
C ALA A 413 -15.56 -42.10 13.81
N GLY A 414 -14.24 -42.01 13.55
CA GLY A 414 -13.29 -43.10 13.75
C GLY A 414 -12.91 -43.88 12.48
N GLU A 415 -13.24 -43.38 11.28
CA GLU A 415 -12.69 -43.96 10.06
C GLU A 415 -11.15 -43.88 10.03
N SER A 416 -10.49 -45.02 9.80
CA SER A 416 -9.03 -45.10 9.75
C SER A 416 -8.48 -44.37 8.53
N GLY A 417 -7.57 -43.42 8.74
CA GLY A 417 -6.93 -42.68 7.66
C GLY A 417 -6.25 -41.40 8.15
N GLN A 418 -5.63 -40.68 7.22
CA GLN A 418 -5.10 -39.34 7.51
C GLN A 418 -6.24 -38.33 7.67
N LYS A 419 -6.07 -37.38 8.58
CA LYS A 419 -7.02 -36.29 8.80
C LYS A 419 -7.22 -35.52 7.48
N PRO A 420 -8.46 -35.40 6.97
CA PRO A 420 -8.76 -34.63 5.77
C PRO A 420 -8.31 -33.17 5.93
N ARG A 421 -7.81 -32.55 4.85
CA ARG A 421 -7.42 -31.15 4.83
C ARG A 421 -7.92 -30.46 3.58
N LEU A 422 -8.40 -29.23 3.77
CA LEU A 422 -8.74 -28.30 2.71
C LEU A 422 -8.11 -26.97 3.08
N LYS A 423 -7.01 -26.60 2.40
CA LYS A 423 -6.19 -25.42 2.73
C LYS A 423 -7.07 -24.18 2.92
N ALA A 424 -6.71 -23.34 3.91
CA ALA A 424 -7.43 -22.16 4.42
C ALA A 424 -8.79 -22.47 5.07
N TYR A 425 -9.66 -23.25 4.41
CA TYR A 425 -10.99 -23.56 4.92
C TYR A 425 -10.97 -24.46 6.16
N SER A 426 -10.11 -25.48 6.21
CA SER A 426 -10.05 -26.42 7.33
C SER A 426 -9.78 -25.72 8.66
N ASP A 427 -8.82 -24.79 8.68
CA ASP A 427 -8.44 -24.11 9.91
C ASP A 427 -9.56 -23.15 10.39
N LEU A 428 -10.34 -22.61 9.45
CA LEU A 428 -11.50 -21.76 9.71
C LEU A 428 -12.77 -22.54 10.07
N TYR A 429 -12.86 -23.83 9.72
CA TYR A 429 -14.03 -24.70 9.95
C TYR A 429 -13.88 -25.56 11.20
N GLU A 430 -12.70 -26.13 11.42
CA GLU A 430 -12.43 -27.03 12.52
C GLU A 430 -12.57 -26.30 13.86
N ARG A 431 -13.38 -26.85 14.77
CA ARG A 431 -13.61 -26.33 16.11
C ARG A 431 -13.03 -27.26 17.16
N ASP A 432 -12.45 -26.70 18.21
CA ASP A 432 -12.05 -27.45 19.40
C ASP A 432 -13.22 -27.63 20.39
N ALA A 433 -12.92 -28.19 21.58
CA ALA A 433 -13.91 -28.45 22.62
C ALA A 433 -14.60 -27.18 23.17
N ASP A 434 -13.94 -26.02 23.07
CA ASP A 434 -14.47 -24.73 23.50
C ASP A 434 -15.24 -24.01 22.38
N GLY A 435 -15.35 -24.64 21.20
CA GLY A 435 -15.99 -24.03 20.03
C GLY A 435 -15.12 -22.97 19.33
N VAL A 436 -13.80 -22.96 19.57
CA VAL A 436 -12.87 -22.01 18.95
C VAL A 436 -12.27 -22.62 17.69
N SER A 437 -12.13 -21.81 16.62
CA SER A 437 -11.52 -22.28 15.37
C SER A 437 -10.03 -22.54 15.51
N ALA A 438 -9.50 -23.51 14.76
CA ALA A 438 -8.06 -23.76 14.73
C ALA A 438 -7.27 -22.52 14.24
N PHE A 439 -7.85 -21.75 13.31
CA PHE A 439 -7.30 -20.47 12.84
C PHE A 439 -7.16 -19.47 13.99
N GLN A 440 -8.22 -19.25 14.77
CA GLN A 440 -8.19 -18.35 15.93
C GLN A 440 -7.18 -18.83 17.00
N ARG A 441 -7.07 -20.15 17.23
CA ARG A 441 -6.06 -20.70 18.14
C ARG A 441 -4.63 -20.49 17.64
N ASN A 442 -4.40 -20.54 16.33
CA ASN A 442 -3.07 -20.25 15.77
C ASN A 442 -2.67 -18.80 16.01
N ILE A 443 -3.59 -17.85 15.82
CA ILE A 443 -3.36 -16.42 16.12
C ILE A 443 -3.12 -16.23 17.63
N ALA A 444 -3.92 -16.87 18.48
CA ALA A 444 -3.79 -16.81 19.95
C ALA A 444 -2.44 -17.33 20.47
N ARG A 445 -1.70 -18.13 19.69
CA ARG A 445 -0.34 -18.55 20.03
C ARG A 445 0.70 -17.48 19.68
N ILE A 446 0.39 -16.58 18.75
CA ILE A 446 1.31 -15.54 18.31
C ILE A 446 1.12 -14.30 19.18
N VAL A 447 -0.13 -13.83 19.29
CA VAL A 447 -0.52 -12.62 20.03
C VAL A 447 -1.59 -12.92 21.07
N ASP A 448 -1.58 -12.17 22.18
CA ASP A 448 -2.63 -12.21 23.18
C ASP A 448 -3.92 -11.59 22.62
N LEU A 449 -4.95 -12.41 22.40
CA LEU A 449 -6.23 -11.98 21.86
C LEU A 449 -7.22 -11.45 22.91
N SER A 450 -6.91 -11.56 24.20
CA SER A 450 -7.81 -11.12 25.27
C SER A 450 -8.21 -9.63 25.18
N PRO A 451 -7.34 -8.69 24.74
CA PRO A 451 -7.74 -7.28 24.58
C PRO A 451 -8.63 -7.02 23.35
N MET A 452 -8.67 -7.96 22.39
CA MET A 452 -9.30 -7.77 21.07
C MET A 452 -10.65 -8.47 20.94
N GLY A 453 -10.93 -9.49 21.77
CA GLY A 453 -12.19 -10.24 21.69
C GLY A 453 -12.44 -10.85 20.31
N LEU A 454 -11.40 -11.45 19.69
CA LEU A 454 -11.50 -11.97 18.33
C LEU A 454 -12.43 -13.20 18.24
N GLU A 455 -13.37 -13.17 17.31
CA GLU A 455 -14.20 -14.29 16.88
C GLU A 455 -14.05 -14.52 15.37
N VAL A 456 -13.87 -15.78 14.96
CA VAL A 456 -13.67 -16.13 13.55
C VAL A 456 -14.69 -17.15 13.03
N GLU A 457 -15.28 -16.82 11.89
CA GLU A 457 -16.25 -17.67 11.17
C GLU A 457 -15.93 -17.74 9.68
N ALA A 458 -16.57 -18.70 8.99
CA ALA A 458 -16.51 -18.83 7.54
C ALA A 458 -17.93 -18.97 6.97
N GLU A 459 -18.20 -18.28 5.86
CA GLU A 459 -19.50 -18.26 5.18
C GLU A 459 -19.33 -18.47 3.67
N LEU A 460 -20.30 -19.13 3.03
CA LEU A 460 -20.40 -19.19 1.57
C LEU A 460 -21.20 -17.99 1.07
N CYS A 461 -20.67 -17.26 0.08
CA CYS A 461 -21.35 -16.12 -0.52
C CYS A 461 -21.32 -16.20 -2.05
N ILE A 462 -22.30 -15.56 -2.70
CA ILE A 462 -22.22 -15.31 -4.14
C ILE A 462 -21.27 -14.13 -4.32
N PRO A 463 -20.19 -14.25 -5.12
CA PRO A 463 -19.29 -13.14 -5.36
C PRO A 463 -20.09 -11.98 -5.96
N VAL A 464 -20.13 -10.85 -5.27
CA VAL A 464 -20.47 -9.59 -5.92
C VAL A 464 -19.22 -9.22 -6.70
N HIS A 465 -19.23 -9.30 -8.03
CA HIS A 465 -18.14 -8.73 -8.82
C HIS A 465 -18.16 -7.22 -8.57
N SER A 466 -17.36 -6.76 -7.61
CA SER A 466 -17.16 -5.35 -7.31
C SER A 466 -16.26 -4.77 -8.39
N GLY A 467 -16.83 -4.44 -9.55
CA GLY A 467 -16.27 -3.48 -10.51
C GLY A 467 -14.77 -3.59 -10.81
N ARG A 468 -14.18 -4.80 -10.79
CA ARG A 468 -12.82 -4.98 -11.26
C ARG A 468 -12.88 -4.85 -12.76
N ASP A 469 -12.70 -3.62 -13.23
CA ASP A 469 -12.56 -3.32 -14.65
C ASP A 469 -11.29 -4.02 -15.14
N GLU A 470 -11.43 -5.28 -15.55
CA GLU A 470 -10.34 -6.06 -16.12
C GLU A 470 -10.17 -5.64 -17.58
N PHE A 471 -9.38 -4.59 -17.80
CA PHE A 471 -8.93 -4.22 -19.14
C PHE A 471 -7.91 -5.24 -19.66
N LEU A 472 -7.85 -5.40 -20.99
CA LEU A 472 -6.81 -6.21 -21.64
C LEU A 472 -5.41 -5.65 -21.38
N SER A 473 -5.30 -4.33 -21.32
CA SER A 473 -4.08 -3.62 -20.96
C SER A 473 -3.96 -3.53 -19.45
N ARG A 474 -2.85 -4.01 -18.88
CA ARG A 474 -2.56 -3.86 -17.44
C ARG A 474 -1.31 -3.02 -17.27
N CYS A 475 -1.37 -1.97 -16.47
CA CYS A 475 -0.23 -1.07 -16.32
C CYS A 475 0.91 -1.82 -15.61
N SER A 476 2.07 -1.93 -16.26
CA SER A 476 3.29 -2.33 -15.58
C SER A 476 3.83 -1.09 -14.86
N PHE A 477 3.93 -1.17 -13.54
CA PHE A 477 4.31 -0.06 -12.65
C PHE A 477 5.73 0.48 -12.84
N LEU A 478 6.43 0.13 -13.93
CA LEU A 478 7.84 0.46 -14.15
C LEU A 478 8.08 1.95 -14.32
N SER A 479 7.16 2.65 -15.00
CA SER A 479 7.35 4.06 -15.38
C SER A 479 6.20 4.97 -14.98
N LEU A 480 5.29 4.55 -14.09
CA LEU A 480 4.08 5.32 -13.78
C LEU A 480 4.40 6.73 -13.23
N TYR A 481 5.33 6.82 -12.28
CA TYR A 481 5.82 8.10 -11.77
C TYR A 481 6.46 8.95 -12.88
N ARG A 482 7.23 8.30 -13.76
CA ARG A 482 7.88 8.96 -14.89
C ARG A 482 6.86 9.49 -15.91
N PHE A 483 5.79 8.75 -16.17
CA PHE A 483 4.67 9.20 -17.00
C PHE A 483 4.01 10.42 -16.38
N ALA A 484 3.64 10.38 -15.10
CA ALA A 484 3.04 11.51 -14.40
C ALA A 484 3.93 12.77 -14.46
N MET A 485 5.23 12.60 -14.25
CA MET A 485 6.22 13.67 -14.33
C MET A 485 6.29 14.31 -15.72
N VAL A 486 6.37 13.50 -16.78
CA VAL A 486 6.41 13.97 -18.17
C VAL A 486 5.07 14.59 -18.57
N LEU A 487 3.95 13.99 -18.18
CA LEU A 487 2.62 14.54 -18.42
C LEU A 487 2.50 15.94 -17.82
N ASN A 488 2.97 16.17 -16.60
CA ASN A 488 2.98 17.51 -16.04
C ASN A 488 3.91 18.47 -16.82
N GLY A 489 5.16 18.07 -17.01
CA GLY A 489 6.21 18.91 -17.57
C GLY A 489 6.01 19.32 -19.04
N ARG A 490 5.23 18.54 -19.81
CA ARG A 490 4.97 18.82 -21.23
C ARG A 490 4.33 20.19 -21.48
N TRP A 491 3.57 20.73 -20.51
CA TRP A 491 2.87 22.00 -20.63
C TRP A 491 3.79 23.21 -20.46
N GLU A 492 4.96 23.04 -19.88
CA GLU A 492 5.86 24.15 -19.56
C GLU A 492 6.73 24.60 -20.75
N THR A 493 6.67 23.88 -21.88
CA THR A 493 7.49 24.20 -23.06
C THR A 493 6.70 24.06 -24.36
N ASP A 494 6.80 25.06 -25.24
CA ASP A 494 6.44 24.91 -26.66
C ASP A 494 7.26 23.82 -27.35
N GLY A 495 8.34 23.36 -26.70
CA GLY A 495 9.28 22.34 -27.15
C GLY A 495 8.63 20.99 -27.43
N TRP A 496 7.62 20.56 -26.65
CA TRP A 496 6.89 19.33 -26.93
C TRP A 496 6.20 19.38 -28.30
N GLN A 497 5.44 20.44 -28.56
CA GLN A 497 4.70 20.61 -29.81
C GLN A 497 5.66 20.71 -31.02
N GLN A 498 6.78 21.41 -30.86
CA GLN A 498 7.81 21.52 -31.90
C GLN A 498 8.54 20.20 -32.17
N ALA A 499 8.91 19.46 -31.12
CA ALA A 499 9.56 18.17 -31.23
C ALA A 499 8.65 17.17 -31.96
N ARG A 500 7.37 17.18 -31.59
CA ARG A 500 6.34 16.35 -32.21
C ARG A 500 6.10 16.68 -33.68
N ALA A 501 5.93 17.96 -34.03
CA ALA A 501 5.80 18.39 -35.42
C ALA A 501 7.01 17.98 -36.29
N ALA A 502 8.17 17.75 -35.66
CA ALA A 502 9.40 17.31 -36.31
C ALA A 502 9.67 15.80 -36.22
N GLY A 503 8.79 14.99 -35.60
CA GLY A 503 9.02 13.56 -35.36
C GLY A 503 10.22 13.25 -34.46
N ARG A 504 10.52 14.14 -33.52
CA ARG A 504 11.65 14.07 -32.57
C ARG A 504 11.19 13.93 -31.11
N GLU A 505 10.02 13.33 -30.89
CA GLU A 505 9.44 13.10 -29.57
C GLU A 505 10.42 12.34 -28.68
N GLU A 506 11.06 11.30 -29.20
CA GLU A 506 11.97 10.46 -28.42
C GLU A 506 13.21 11.23 -27.97
N GLN A 507 13.78 12.05 -28.85
CA GLN A 507 14.92 12.89 -28.51
C GLN A 507 14.53 13.90 -27.42
N PHE A 508 13.33 14.49 -27.51
CA PHE A 508 12.86 15.47 -26.53
C PHE A 508 12.59 14.84 -25.15
N LEU A 509 11.95 13.67 -25.12
CA LEU A 509 11.57 12.96 -23.89
C LEU A 509 12.74 12.22 -23.22
N SER A 510 13.80 11.90 -23.97
CA SER A 510 15.03 11.29 -23.44
C SER A 510 16.13 12.30 -23.09
N ASP A 511 15.92 13.58 -23.40
CA ASP A 511 16.87 14.65 -23.09
C ASP A 511 17.02 14.81 -21.56
N PRO A 512 18.24 14.65 -21.01
CA PRO A 512 18.48 14.75 -19.58
C PRO A 512 18.08 16.10 -18.96
N ASP A 513 18.29 17.21 -19.69
CA ASP A 513 17.96 18.55 -19.19
C ASP A 513 16.44 18.75 -19.12
N ASN A 514 15.70 18.18 -20.07
CA ASN A 514 14.23 18.19 -20.02
C ASN A 514 13.71 17.31 -18.88
N LEU A 515 14.27 16.12 -18.69
CA LEU A 515 13.87 15.23 -17.58
C LEU A 515 14.14 15.87 -16.22
N GLU A 516 15.28 16.56 -16.05
CA GLU A 516 15.59 17.27 -14.81
C GLU A 516 14.58 18.41 -14.55
N LYS A 517 14.22 19.18 -15.59
CA LYS A 517 13.19 20.22 -15.48
C LYS A 517 11.84 19.63 -15.09
N PHE A 518 11.41 18.56 -15.75
CA PHE A 518 10.14 17.90 -15.45
C PHE A 518 10.11 17.36 -14.03
N SER A 519 11.20 16.72 -13.57
CA SER A 519 11.34 16.25 -12.18
C SER A 519 11.22 17.41 -11.19
N ARG A 520 11.92 18.52 -11.44
CA ARG A 520 11.86 19.71 -10.57
C ARG A 520 10.46 20.31 -10.50
N ALA A 521 9.79 20.48 -11.64
CA ALA A 521 8.44 21.01 -11.70
C ALA A 521 7.44 20.09 -10.98
N PHE A 522 7.54 18.78 -11.22
CA PHE A 522 6.67 17.79 -10.59
C PHE A 522 6.83 17.75 -9.07
N LYS A 523 8.08 17.82 -8.56
CA LYS A 523 8.36 17.85 -7.12
C LYS A 523 7.76 19.06 -6.41
N GLN A 524 7.61 20.19 -7.11
CA GLN A 524 7.04 21.41 -6.58
C GLN A 524 5.51 21.42 -6.50
N LEU A 525 4.83 20.42 -7.07
CA LEU A 525 3.38 20.28 -6.96
C LEU A 525 2.97 19.81 -5.55
N SER A 526 1.76 20.21 -5.14
CA SER A 526 1.08 19.58 -4.02
C SER A 526 0.72 18.12 -4.32
N LEU A 527 0.43 17.34 -3.26
CA LEU A 527 0.14 15.91 -3.40
C LEU A 527 -1.07 15.64 -4.30
N GLU A 528 -2.11 16.48 -4.24
CA GLU A 528 -3.31 16.31 -5.08
C GLU A 528 -2.98 16.39 -6.58
N TYR A 529 -2.08 17.28 -6.98
CA TYR A 529 -1.71 17.44 -8.39
C TYR A 529 -0.73 16.37 -8.86
N LYS A 530 0.14 15.89 -7.96
CA LYS A 530 0.96 14.70 -8.24
C LYS A 530 0.07 13.49 -8.51
N LEU A 531 -0.92 13.25 -7.64
CA LEU A 531 -1.89 12.17 -7.81
C LEU A 531 -2.76 12.35 -9.07
N TYR A 532 -3.23 13.57 -9.36
CA TYR A 532 -3.97 13.86 -10.59
C TYR A 532 -3.23 13.40 -11.85
N ASN A 533 -1.92 13.67 -11.93
CA ASN A 533 -1.08 13.26 -13.06
C ASN A 533 -0.83 11.74 -13.08
N ILE A 534 -0.70 11.10 -11.91
CA ILE A 534 -0.60 9.63 -11.78
C ILE A 534 -1.91 8.98 -12.26
N SER A 535 -3.05 9.49 -11.83
CA SER A 535 -4.37 9.02 -12.25
C SER A 535 -4.60 9.23 -13.75
N GLN A 536 -4.10 10.32 -14.33
CA GLN A 536 -4.14 10.55 -15.78
C GLN A 536 -3.39 9.44 -16.54
N ALA A 537 -2.20 9.06 -16.06
CA ALA A 537 -1.42 7.98 -16.65
C ALA A 537 -2.11 6.61 -16.51
N LYS A 538 -2.67 6.30 -15.34
CA LYS A 538 -3.43 5.05 -15.09
C LYS A 538 -4.66 4.91 -15.98
N ALA A 539 -5.42 5.99 -16.14
CA ALA A 539 -6.68 5.97 -16.88
C ALA A 539 -6.52 5.64 -18.37
N PHE A 540 -5.30 5.69 -18.89
CA PHE A 540 -5.01 5.40 -20.29
C PHE A 540 -5.43 3.99 -20.73
N ALA A 541 -5.29 2.98 -19.86
CA ALA A 541 -5.75 1.62 -20.17
C ALA A 541 -7.27 1.56 -20.43
N ARG A 542 -8.05 2.26 -19.60
CA ARG A 542 -9.50 2.41 -19.74
C ARG A 542 -9.90 3.14 -21.03
N TYR A 543 -9.12 4.16 -21.40
CA TYR A 543 -9.37 4.93 -22.63
C TYR A 543 -9.13 4.09 -23.88
N LEU A 544 -8.06 3.29 -23.90
CA LEU A 544 -7.78 2.37 -24.99
C LEU A 544 -8.91 1.34 -25.15
N ASP A 545 -9.36 0.72 -24.05
CA ASP A 545 -10.44 -0.26 -24.09
C ASP A 545 -11.73 0.31 -24.69
N ALA A 546 -12.09 1.55 -24.30
CA ALA A 546 -13.27 2.25 -24.82
C ALA A 546 -13.23 2.54 -26.33
N VAL A 547 -12.03 2.62 -26.92
CA VAL A 547 -11.84 2.81 -28.37
C VAL A 547 -11.39 1.52 -29.06
N GLY A 548 -11.56 0.36 -28.42
CA GLY A 548 -11.24 -0.94 -29.00
C GLY A 548 -9.74 -1.15 -29.23
N CYS A 549 -8.90 -0.53 -28.40
CA CYS A 549 -7.45 -0.64 -28.44
C CYS A 549 -6.91 -1.27 -27.15
N PHE A 550 -5.70 -1.82 -27.21
CA PHE A 550 -4.97 -2.31 -26.03
C PHE A 550 -3.46 -2.22 -26.25
N TYR A 551 -2.67 -2.28 -25.18
CA TYR A 551 -1.22 -2.40 -25.27
C TYR A 551 -0.69 -3.74 -24.76
N THR A 552 0.43 -4.18 -25.31
CA THR A 552 1.15 -5.39 -24.91
C THR A 552 2.64 -5.25 -25.21
N ASP A 553 3.46 -6.01 -24.49
CA ASP A 553 4.90 -6.19 -24.75
C ASP A 553 5.16 -7.32 -25.77
N GLN A 554 4.12 -8.06 -26.15
CA GLN A 554 4.20 -9.16 -27.12
C GLN A 554 3.89 -8.67 -28.53
N GLU A 555 4.61 -9.24 -29.50
CA GLU A 555 4.25 -9.08 -30.91
C GLU A 555 2.91 -9.78 -31.18
N VAL A 556 1.95 -9.04 -31.72
CA VAL A 556 0.62 -9.54 -32.12
C VAL A 556 0.36 -9.20 -33.59
N ASP A 557 -0.37 -10.08 -34.27
CA ASP A 557 -0.78 -9.92 -35.68
C ASP A 557 -2.04 -9.05 -35.78
N LEU A 558 -1.94 -7.81 -35.30
CA LEU A 558 -3.00 -6.79 -35.31
C LEU A 558 -2.44 -5.45 -35.79
N GLU A 559 -3.33 -4.54 -36.22
CA GLU A 559 -2.93 -3.20 -36.64
C GLU A 559 -2.36 -2.40 -35.47
N MET A 560 -1.15 -1.88 -35.63
CA MET A 560 -0.48 -1.03 -34.65
C MET A 560 -1.03 0.40 -34.72
N VAL A 561 -1.28 1.00 -33.55
CA VAL A 561 -1.79 2.37 -33.44
C VAL A 561 -0.64 3.36 -33.40
N ASP A 562 -0.45 4.12 -34.50
CA ASP A 562 0.48 5.26 -34.55
C ASP A 562 -0.19 6.60 -34.20
N ARG A 563 -1.51 6.68 -34.35
CA ARG A 563 -2.33 7.87 -34.05
C ARG A 563 -3.78 7.49 -33.79
N PHE A 564 -4.45 8.28 -32.97
CA PHE A 564 -5.89 8.19 -32.76
C PHE A 564 -6.65 8.99 -33.83
N SER A 565 -7.83 8.50 -34.21
CA SER A 565 -8.76 9.21 -35.08
C SER A 565 -9.45 10.35 -34.32
N GLY A 566 -10.08 11.30 -35.05
CA GLY A 566 -10.85 12.37 -34.40
C GLY A 566 -12.03 11.85 -33.57
N GLU A 567 -12.67 10.76 -34.03
CA GLU A 567 -13.78 10.11 -33.31
C GLU A 567 -13.29 9.45 -32.01
N GLU A 568 -12.13 8.80 -32.06
CA GLU A 568 -11.50 8.19 -30.88
C GLU A 568 -11.11 9.25 -29.85
N LEU A 569 -10.49 10.34 -30.28
CA LEU A 569 -10.13 11.44 -29.38
C LEU A 569 -11.37 12.11 -28.76
N GLU A 570 -12.50 12.16 -29.47
CA GLU A 570 -13.74 12.70 -28.92
C GLU A 570 -14.31 11.80 -27.81
N ILE A 571 -14.27 10.48 -27.97
CA ILE A 571 -14.66 9.52 -26.92
C ILE A 571 -13.75 9.68 -25.70
N ILE A 572 -12.44 9.66 -25.94
CA ILE A 572 -11.44 9.74 -24.87
C ILE A 572 -11.54 11.08 -24.13
N GLY A 573 -11.69 12.20 -24.83
CA GLY A 573 -11.78 13.53 -24.22
C GLY A 573 -12.97 13.66 -23.27
N ARG A 574 -14.12 13.08 -23.60
CA ARG A 574 -15.29 13.07 -22.71
C ARG A 574 -15.05 12.23 -21.45
N MET A 575 -14.37 11.11 -21.58
CA MET A 575 -14.02 10.25 -20.44
C MET A 575 -12.97 10.90 -19.54
N GLU A 576 -11.98 11.57 -20.13
CA GLU A 576 -10.97 12.33 -19.38
C GLU A 576 -11.59 13.51 -18.64
N HIS A 577 -12.54 14.22 -19.25
CA HIS A 577 -13.26 15.29 -18.58
C HIS A 577 -14.13 14.79 -17.42
N GLN A 578 -14.77 13.62 -17.58
CA GLN A 578 -15.51 12.98 -16.48
C GLN A 578 -14.57 12.64 -15.31
N ARG A 579 -13.40 12.07 -15.59
CA ARG A 579 -12.37 11.79 -14.58
C ARG A 579 -11.92 13.07 -13.88
N TRP A 580 -11.58 14.10 -14.65
CA TRP A 580 -11.15 15.40 -14.14
C TRP A 580 -12.20 15.99 -13.19
N LEU A 581 -13.47 16.00 -13.60
CA LEU A 581 -14.58 16.48 -12.76
C LEU A 581 -14.69 15.68 -11.46
N GLN A 582 -14.69 14.35 -11.54
CA GLN A 582 -14.83 13.49 -10.38
C GLN A 582 -13.70 13.73 -9.37
N GLU A 583 -12.45 13.74 -9.82
CA GLU A 583 -11.29 13.98 -8.94
C GLU A 583 -11.32 15.37 -8.30
N HIS A 584 -11.74 16.40 -9.04
CA HIS A 584 -11.88 17.74 -8.47
C HIS A 584 -12.99 17.79 -7.41
N TYR A 585 -14.15 17.15 -7.64
CA TYR A 585 -15.18 17.06 -6.60
C TYR A 585 -14.73 16.26 -5.38
N ASP A 586 -14.02 15.16 -5.58
CA ASP A 586 -13.47 14.34 -4.49
C ASP A 586 -12.46 15.12 -3.64
N MET A 587 -11.80 16.10 -4.24
CA MET A 587 -10.88 17.04 -3.58
C MET A 587 -11.58 18.33 -3.08
N GLY A 588 -12.91 18.42 -3.16
CA GLY A 588 -13.69 19.53 -2.61
C GLY A 588 -13.75 20.79 -3.48
N TRP A 589 -13.56 20.67 -4.80
CA TRP A 589 -13.79 21.77 -5.74
C TRP A 589 -15.26 21.95 -6.05
N GLU A 590 -15.71 23.20 -6.16
CA GLU A 590 -17.07 23.56 -6.56
C GLU A 590 -17.07 24.49 -7.79
N TYR A 591 -18.24 24.64 -8.41
CA TYR A 591 -18.41 25.61 -9.48
C TYR A 591 -18.35 27.05 -8.96
N GLY A 592 -17.52 27.86 -9.60
CA GLY A 592 -17.49 29.29 -9.38
C GLY A 592 -16.53 30.01 -10.31
N THR A 593 -16.64 31.33 -10.36
CA THR A 593 -15.84 32.19 -11.24
C THR A 593 -14.94 33.15 -10.45
N PRO A 594 -14.12 32.68 -9.49
CA PRO A 594 -13.21 33.57 -8.78
C PRO A 594 -12.11 34.07 -9.74
N GLU A 595 -11.40 35.11 -9.31
CA GLU A 595 -10.13 35.48 -9.93
C GLU A 595 -9.18 34.28 -9.97
N ARG A 596 -8.45 34.11 -11.08
CA ARG A 596 -7.59 32.94 -11.31
C ARG A 596 -6.61 32.68 -10.14
N ALA A 597 -6.03 33.75 -9.58
CA ALA A 597 -5.09 33.67 -8.47
C ALA A 597 -5.72 33.21 -7.14
N ARG A 598 -7.05 33.20 -7.03
CA ARG A 598 -7.76 32.80 -5.81
C ARG A 598 -8.38 31.41 -5.89
N ARG A 599 -8.36 30.77 -7.07
CA ARG A 599 -9.04 29.48 -7.34
C ARG A 599 -8.64 28.41 -6.34
N GLU A 600 -7.35 28.20 -6.14
CA GLU A 600 -6.80 27.25 -5.16
C GLU A 600 -7.32 27.54 -3.75
N LEU A 601 -7.17 28.80 -3.32
CA LEU A 601 -7.55 29.24 -1.98
C LEU A 601 -9.05 29.05 -1.69
N VAL A 602 -9.93 29.24 -2.67
CA VAL A 602 -11.39 29.12 -2.47
C VAL A 602 -11.97 27.80 -2.98
N ARG A 603 -11.18 26.99 -3.68
CA ARG A 603 -11.58 25.73 -4.32
C ARG A 603 -12.78 25.90 -5.27
N LEU A 604 -12.75 26.96 -6.07
CA LEU A 604 -13.78 27.23 -7.08
C LEU A 604 -13.19 27.25 -8.49
N HIS A 605 -13.81 26.53 -9.43
CA HIS A 605 -13.35 26.48 -10.82
C HIS A 605 -14.52 26.66 -11.83
N PRO A 606 -14.36 27.47 -12.90
CA PRO A 606 -15.44 27.77 -13.85
C PRO A 606 -15.81 26.59 -14.76
N ASN A 607 -14.94 25.58 -14.85
CA ASN A 607 -15.17 24.40 -15.66
C ASN A 607 -15.89 23.28 -14.89
N MET A 608 -16.14 23.44 -13.58
CA MET A 608 -17.02 22.51 -12.85
C MET A 608 -18.47 22.63 -13.34
N ILE A 609 -19.33 21.68 -12.95
CA ILE A 609 -20.75 21.68 -13.34
C ILE A 609 -21.51 22.68 -12.45
N PRO A 610 -22.19 23.69 -13.03
CA PRO A 610 -23.01 24.61 -12.25
C PRO A 610 -24.13 23.91 -11.48
N GLY A 611 -24.20 24.13 -10.16
CA GLY A 611 -25.25 23.58 -9.30
C GLY A 611 -25.17 22.07 -9.06
N PHE A 612 -24.04 21.43 -9.35
CA PHE A 612 -23.82 20.05 -8.97
C PHE A 612 -23.64 19.92 -7.46
N ASP A 613 -24.37 18.96 -6.89
CA ASP A 613 -24.27 18.59 -5.49
C ASP A 613 -23.42 17.33 -5.36
N PRO A 614 -22.18 17.43 -4.85
CA PRO A 614 -21.27 16.30 -4.73
C PRO A 614 -21.65 15.35 -3.59
N SER A 615 -22.70 15.61 -2.79
CA SER A 615 -23.05 14.79 -1.64
C SER A 615 -23.43 13.36 -2.04
N GLY A 616 -22.45 12.45 -2.01
CA GLY A 616 -22.63 11.02 -2.26
C GLY A 616 -22.95 10.64 -3.70
N LYS A 617 -22.64 11.49 -4.69
CA LYS A 617 -22.93 11.22 -6.12
C LYS A 617 -21.67 11.28 -6.96
N SER A 618 -21.46 10.26 -7.79
CA SER A 618 -20.48 10.31 -8.87
C SER A 618 -21.03 11.14 -10.04
N VAL A 619 -20.11 11.76 -10.78
CA VAL A 619 -20.43 12.46 -12.03
C VAL A 619 -20.82 11.43 -13.07
N THR A 620 -22.06 11.49 -13.57
CA THR A 620 -22.49 10.57 -14.63
C THR A 620 -21.89 10.93 -15.99
N PRO A 621 -21.78 9.98 -16.94
CA PRO A 621 -21.30 10.27 -18.29
C PRO A 621 -22.09 11.39 -18.98
N GLU A 622 -23.42 11.45 -18.80
CA GLU A 622 -24.28 12.46 -19.40
C GLU A 622 -24.03 13.86 -18.81
N GLN A 623 -23.79 13.93 -17.50
CA GLN A 623 -23.44 15.18 -16.81
C GLN A 623 -22.08 15.70 -17.29
N ALA A 624 -21.09 14.81 -17.41
CA ALA A 624 -19.77 15.15 -17.93
C ALA A 624 -19.86 15.61 -19.38
N GLU A 625 -20.59 14.91 -20.25
CA GLU A 625 -20.77 15.29 -21.65
C GLU A 625 -21.44 16.66 -21.80
N ALA A 626 -22.55 16.90 -21.08
CA ALA A 626 -23.23 18.19 -21.12
C ALA A 626 -22.28 19.35 -20.70
N ASN A 627 -21.43 19.10 -19.71
CA ASN A 627 -20.43 20.09 -19.27
C ASN A 627 -19.26 20.22 -20.26
N TYR A 628 -18.80 19.13 -20.88
CA TYR A 628 -17.75 19.14 -21.90
C TYR A 628 -18.15 19.98 -23.11
N LEU A 629 -19.41 19.83 -23.56
CA LEU A 629 -19.97 20.60 -24.67
C LEU A 629 -20.17 22.09 -24.36
N ARG A 630 -20.11 22.49 -23.08
CA ARG A 630 -20.12 23.89 -22.65
C ARG A 630 -18.74 24.55 -22.78
N LEU A 631 -17.67 23.77 -22.72
CA LEU A 631 -16.29 24.28 -22.76
C LEU A 631 -15.92 24.78 -24.16
N ASP A 632 -14.99 25.73 -24.23
CA ASP A 632 -14.39 26.13 -25.50
C ASP A 632 -13.40 25.06 -26.01
N GLN A 633 -12.98 25.21 -27.27
CA GLN A 633 -12.08 24.24 -27.90
C GLN A 633 -10.74 24.11 -27.16
N GLY A 634 -10.19 25.22 -26.66
CA GLY A 634 -8.89 25.20 -25.99
C GLY A 634 -8.91 24.45 -24.66
N GLU A 635 -10.03 24.46 -23.94
CA GLU A 635 -10.22 23.62 -22.76
C GLU A 635 -10.42 22.14 -23.13
N ARG A 636 -11.20 21.83 -24.18
CA ARG A 636 -11.39 20.45 -24.66
C ARG A 636 -10.09 19.81 -25.18
N ASP A 637 -9.23 20.61 -25.80
CA ASP A 637 -7.94 20.14 -26.31
C ASP A 637 -7.01 19.67 -25.16
N LYS A 638 -7.22 20.15 -23.92
CA LYS A 638 -6.44 19.69 -22.76
C LYS A 638 -6.75 18.25 -22.36
N ASP A 639 -7.96 17.78 -22.65
CA ASP A 639 -8.40 16.41 -22.33
C ASP A 639 -7.87 15.38 -23.35
N THR A 640 -7.54 15.81 -24.57
CA THR A 640 -7.07 14.93 -25.65
C THR A 640 -5.56 15.01 -25.90
N ALA A 641 -4.93 16.16 -25.71
CA ALA A 641 -3.49 16.37 -25.85
C ALA A 641 -2.59 15.37 -25.06
N PRO A 642 -2.92 14.94 -23.82
CA PRO A 642 -2.11 13.94 -23.12
C PRO A 642 -2.00 12.60 -23.85
N MET A 643 -3.03 12.21 -24.62
CA MET A 643 -3.11 10.87 -25.22
C MET A 643 -1.98 10.62 -26.22
N GLU A 644 -1.63 11.65 -26.98
CA GLU A 644 -0.59 11.58 -27.99
C GLU A 644 0.80 11.54 -27.36
N CYS A 645 0.96 12.15 -26.18
CA CYS A 645 2.17 12.01 -25.37
C CYS A 645 2.29 10.60 -24.77
N MET A 646 1.19 10.04 -24.26
CA MET A 646 1.14 8.67 -23.73
C MET A 646 1.54 7.62 -24.78
N LEU A 647 1.12 7.78 -26.04
CA LEU A 647 1.55 6.91 -27.16
C LEU A 647 3.09 6.83 -27.25
N ALA A 648 3.77 7.98 -27.22
CA ALA A 648 5.23 8.03 -27.29
C ALA A 648 5.88 7.44 -26.04
N MET A 649 5.36 7.78 -24.85
CA MET A 649 5.92 7.33 -23.58
C MET A 649 5.83 5.81 -23.37
N LEU A 650 4.70 5.18 -23.70
CA LEU A 650 4.52 3.73 -23.59
C LEU A 650 5.52 2.98 -24.48
N ARG A 651 5.75 3.48 -25.69
CA ARG A 651 6.76 2.95 -26.61
C ARG A 651 8.17 3.08 -26.05
N MET A 652 8.51 4.23 -25.49
CA MET A 652 9.87 4.58 -25.08
C MET A 652 10.31 3.96 -23.76
N PHE A 653 9.47 4.09 -22.73
CA PHE A 653 9.88 3.77 -21.37
C PHE A 653 9.54 2.34 -20.98
N ASP A 654 8.42 1.80 -21.48
CA ASP A 654 7.98 0.44 -21.15
C ASP A 654 8.09 -0.54 -22.33
N GLY A 655 8.50 -0.06 -23.51
CA GLY A 655 8.63 -0.90 -24.70
C GLY A 655 7.30 -1.42 -25.26
N LEU A 656 6.18 -0.91 -24.76
CA LEU A 656 4.84 -1.39 -25.10
C LEU A 656 4.42 -0.92 -26.49
N ARG A 657 3.58 -1.71 -27.16
CA ARG A 657 2.97 -1.38 -28.45
C ARG A 657 1.46 -1.45 -28.33
N ILE A 658 0.77 -0.55 -29.01
CA ILE A 658 -0.70 -0.42 -28.96
C ILE A 658 -1.29 -0.98 -30.24
N TYR A 659 -2.38 -1.73 -30.11
CA TYR A 659 -3.03 -2.45 -31.19
C TYR A 659 -4.54 -2.25 -31.18
N ARG A 660 -5.16 -2.33 -32.36
CA ARG A 660 -6.63 -2.31 -32.54
C ARG A 660 -7.20 -3.73 -32.50
N LEU A 661 -8.29 -3.92 -31.75
CA LEU A 661 -9.00 -5.21 -31.64
C LEU A 661 -9.87 -5.51 -32.87
N GLN A 662 -10.34 -4.48 -33.56
CA GLN A 662 -11.16 -4.60 -34.74
C GLN A 662 -10.44 -3.89 -35.90
N SER A 663 -10.02 -4.68 -36.88
CA SER A 663 -9.48 -4.22 -38.16
C SER A 663 -10.59 -3.99 -39.18
#